data_AF-A0A524EVE3-F1
#
_entry.id   AF-A0A524EVE3-F1
#
_cell.length_a   1.000
_cell.length_b   1.000
_cell.length_c   1.000
_cell.angle_alpha   90.00
_cell.angle_beta   90.00
_cell.angle_gamma   90.00
#
_symmetry.space_group_name_H-M   'P 1'
#
loop_
_entity.id
_entity.type
_entity.pdbx_description
1 polymer ?
#
loop_
_entity_poly.entity_id
_entity_poly.type
_entity_poly.pdbx_seq_one_letter_code
_entity_poly.pdbx_strand_id
1 'polypeptide(L)'
;MPRKRERIVFDANFFICMIQIKARDILGNLANAAKDLALDFYISNVVFEEIKAPNAFKNTLKEVVSVVEVNQNQVDAVKDDLGQYGIRFPAQDPDLTLIVLSKQMLDDGTNEQVHLVTDDFKLAKNASLLYKGRINILSLSSLLLKIQRTAPKAPMRKYFKNIWKRSLNYTLSYMIERSKIYPAENKITWLIEKAIAVTESSVVSSDLEIENPESGVRFEIGACKYVEELEVAEKYIEHQELPHSEEELISGIISFLENLKISREYVIRAREAIVKNESKKAVGYLKKGNGFLVSLLQLASGQLDNLRDYEIVEQLICSEISKMEFLRAFLLVSLARINPAIDSLERAALFSTIIHNFKTCLTLNYVKALILLFHGLYPAAIMQYNFTEELADIYEDDKLKLKCLIGKAIALYIQGEDRETAMSIMGDIASIDLEENFLDAIIVFSELGDYFLALGHSQIATNLYNQALEVSIDYKLDWKSEILIEKLKRSYIATVLEGYSAEDMVDKLDVLLDKAYSVKDVEQYNEQIKKIAMFNVLFYTPFEYITGKKKVVPYTQIPKDLKDIYLEVVHFEVYNEKQNQYLFIVSHYELGLLGFLIKTDENITGIAENYSIKIKPGAKVKIYEPDEELKDTYLIRAIIEMSGKDMCEIHYTLPSFFQQLNI
;
A
#
# COMPACT_ATOMS: atom_id res chain seq x y z
N MET A 1 18.59 -10.59 -32.41
CA MET A 1 17.79 -11.68 -33.03
C MET A 1 16.59 -11.05 -33.74
N PRO A 2 16.04 -11.66 -34.81
CA PRO A 2 14.71 -11.29 -35.28
C PRO A 2 13.69 -11.52 -34.15
N ARG A 3 12.67 -10.69 -34.04
CA ARG A 3 11.54 -10.97 -33.14
C ARG A 3 10.82 -12.23 -33.62
N LYS A 4 10.53 -13.16 -32.72
CA LYS A 4 9.54 -14.22 -32.99
C LYS A 4 8.20 -13.53 -33.30
N ARG A 5 7.46 -14.06 -34.27
CA ARG A 5 6.07 -13.67 -34.46
C ARG A 5 5.21 -14.31 -33.38
N GLU A 6 4.11 -13.64 -33.04
CA GLU A 6 3.06 -14.16 -32.18
C GLU A 6 1.75 -14.23 -32.96
N ARG A 7 0.98 -15.30 -32.79
CA ARG A 7 -0.30 -15.50 -33.47
C ARG A 7 -1.42 -15.25 -32.47
N ILE A 8 -2.27 -14.26 -32.73
CA ILE A 8 -3.37 -13.88 -31.85
C ILE A 8 -4.70 -14.32 -32.48
N VAL A 9 -5.36 -15.28 -31.85
CA VAL A 9 -6.71 -15.75 -32.23
C VAL A 9 -7.75 -14.98 -31.40
N PHE A 10 -8.65 -14.28 -32.09
CA PHE A 10 -9.66 -13.43 -31.46
C PHE A 10 -11.03 -14.10 -31.31
N ASP A 11 -11.63 -13.93 -30.13
CA ASP A 11 -13.06 -14.05 -29.88
C ASP A 11 -13.82 -12.79 -30.39
N ALA A 12 -15.04 -12.97 -30.91
CA ALA A 12 -15.94 -11.87 -31.29
C ALA A 12 -16.20 -10.89 -30.14
N ASN A 13 -16.21 -11.37 -28.89
CA ASN A 13 -16.38 -10.56 -27.69
C ASN A 13 -15.37 -9.40 -27.62
N PHE A 14 -14.14 -9.58 -28.13
CA PHE A 14 -13.14 -8.51 -28.19
C PHE A 14 -13.64 -7.33 -29.04
N PHE A 15 -14.05 -7.59 -30.29
CA PHE A 15 -14.52 -6.54 -31.18
C PHE A 15 -15.86 -5.95 -30.74
N ILE A 16 -16.74 -6.75 -30.14
CA ILE A 16 -17.99 -6.28 -29.53
C ILE A 16 -17.68 -5.30 -28.38
N CYS A 17 -16.75 -5.63 -27.47
CA CYS A 17 -16.29 -4.73 -26.42
C CYS A 17 -15.72 -3.42 -27.00
N MET A 18 -14.83 -3.50 -28.00
CA MET A 18 -14.24 -2.32 -28.65
C MET A 18 -15.29 -1.38 -29.27
N ILE A 19 -16.36 -1.93 -29.83
CA ILE A 19 -17.48 -1.16 -30.40
C ILE A 19 -18.31 -0.51 -29.29
N GLN A 20 -18.62 -1.23 -28.21
CA GLN A 20 -19.43 -0.71 -27.10
C GLN A 20 -18.71 0.42 -26.35
N ILE A 21 -17.40 0.30 -26.11
CA ILE A 21 -16.57 1.38 -25.55
C ILE A 21 -16.25 2.48 -26.59
N LYS A 22 -16.75 2.36 -27.83
CA LYS A 22 -16.57 3.34 -28.92
C LYS A 22 -15.09 3.67 -29.17
N ALA A 23 -14.25 2.64 -29.23
CA ALA A 23 -12.80 2.78 -29.43
C ALA A 23 -12.50 3.42 -30.80
N ARG A 24 -12.05 4.69 -30.78
CA ARG A 24 -11.73 5.46 -31.99
C ARG A 24 -10.55 4.82 -32.73
N ASP A 25 -10.71 4.51 -34.01
CA ASP A 25 -9.66 3.92 -34.86
C ASP A 25 -8.94 2.69 -34.27
N ILE A 26 -9.69 1.78 -33.66
CA ILE A 26 -9.11 0.56 -33.07
C ILE A 26 -8.45 -0.34 -34.12
N LEU A 27 -9.02 -0.42 -35.34
CA LEU A 27 -8.48 -1.26 -36.40
C LEU A 27 -7.17 -0.70 -36.98
N GLY A 28 -7.07 0.62 -37.18
CA GLY A 28 -5.82 1.26 -37.62
C GLY A 28 -4.71 1.13 -36.56
N ASN A 29 -5.03 1.33 -35.28
CA ASN A 29 -4.07 1.17 -34.19
C ASN A 29 -3.64 -0.29 -33.98
N LEU A 30 -4.55 -1.26 -34.15
CA LEU A 30 -4.20 -2.69 -34.14
C LEU A 30 -3.32 -3.07 -35.35
N ALA A 31 -3.61 -2.58 -36.56
CA ALA A 31 -2.77 -2.82 -37.74
C ALA A 31 -1.36 -2.20 -37.61
N ASN A 32 -1.24 -1.08 -36.89
CA ASN A 32 0.04 -0.49 -36.54
C ASN A 32 0.79 -1.30 -35.46
N ALA A 33 0.08 -1.76 -34.42
CA ALA A 33 0.64 -2.63 -33.38
C ALA A 33 1.15 -3.95 -33.97
N ALA A 34 0.38 -4.61 -34.84
CA ALA A 34 0.78 -5.83 -35.55
C ALA A 34 2.15 -5.68 -36.24
N LYS A 35 2.34 -4.59 -37.00
CA LYS A 35 3.59 -4.29 -37.70
C LYS A 35 4.75 -3.94 -36.75
N ASP A 36 4.49 -3.12 -35.74
CA ASP A 36 5.51 -2.68 -34.78
C ASP A 36 5.96 -3.78 -33.80
N LEU A 37 5.11 -4.81 -33.57
CA LEU A 37 5.32 -5.86 -32.57
C LEU A 37 5.53 -7.26 -33.18
N ALA A 38 5.31 -7.43 -34.49
CA ALA A 38 5.30 -8.72 -35.18
C ALA A 38 4.19 -9.68 -34.69
N LEU A 39 2.98 -9.15 -34.57
CA LEU A 39 1.77 -9.95 -34.26
C LEU A 39 1.02 -10.24 -35.56
N ASP A 40 0.62 -11.49 -35.75
CA ASP A 40 -0.30 -11.91 -36.82
C ASP A 40 -1.67 -12.23 -36.22
N PHE A 41 -2.73 -11.66 -36.78
CA PHE A 41 -4.08 -11.71 -36.20
C PHE A 41 -5.00 -12.64 -36.98
N TYR A 42 -5.80 -13.44 -36.26
CA TYR A 42 -6.68 -14.46 -36.82
C TYR A 42 -8.05 -14.52 -36.12
N ILE A 43 -9.07 -14.99 -36.85
CA ILE A 43 -10.42 -15.28 -36.35
C ILE A 43 -11.07 -16.36 -37.22
N SER A 44 -11.98 -17.16 -36.69
CA SER A 44 -12.75 -18.09 -37.53
C SER A 44 -13.87 -17.37 -38.29
N ASN A 45 -14.27 -17.88 -39.46
CA ASN A 45 -15.34 -17.27 -40.25
C ASN A 45 -16.70 -17.28 -39.51
N VAL A 46 -16.95 -18.30 -38.68
CA VAL A 46 -18.18 -18.40 -37.87
C VAL A 46 -18.23 -17.27 -36.84
N VAL A 47 -17.18 -17.14 -36.02
CA VAL A 47 -17.09 -16.12 -34.96
C VAL A 47 -16.96 -14.70 -35.54
N PHE A 48 -16.30 -14.54 -36.70
CA PHE A 48 -16.27 -13.26 -37.41
C PHE A 48 -17.67 -12.74 -37.76
N GLU A 49 -18.58 -13.61 -38.21
CA GLU A 49 -19.90 -13.16 -38.63
C GLU A 49 -20.82 -12.81 -37.43
N GLU A 50 -20.56 -13.35 -36.24
CA GLU A 50 -21.25 -12.98 -34.99
C GLU A 50 -20.99 -11.54 -34.53
N ILE A 51 -19.92 -10.90 -35.01
CA ILE A 51 -19.58 -9.50 -34.69
C ILE A 51 -20.66 -8.56 -35.26
N LYS A 52 -21.53 -8.03 -34.39
CA LYS A 52 -22.63 -7.12 -34.76
C LYS A 52 -22.13 -5.70 -35.03
N ALA A 53 -21.39 -5.53 -36.12
CA ALA A 53 -20.80 -4.28 -36.58
C ALA A 53 -21.33 -3.84 -37.96
N PRO A 54 -21.26 -2.55 -38.32
CA PRO A 54 -21.56 -2.08 -39.68
C PRO A 54 -20.63 -2.72 -40.73
N ASN A 55 -21.14 -2.93 -41.96
CA ASN A 55 -20.39 -3.58 -43.04
C ASN A 55 -19.04 -2.90 -43.33
N ALA A 56 -18.93 -1.57 -43.19
CA ALA A 56 -17.66 -0.86 -43.33
C ALA A 56 -16.60 -1.33 -42.30
N PHE A 57 -16.99 -1.55 -41.04
CA PHE A 57 -16.11 -2.08 -40.00
C PHE A 57 -15.73 -3.54 -40.29
N LYS A 58 -16.69 -4.39 -40.70
CA LYS A 58 -16.40 -5.77 -41.12
C LYS A 58 -15.41 -5.82 -42.30
N ASN A 59 -15.54 -4.93 -43.28
CA ASN A 59 -14.62 -4.87 -44.42
C ASN A 59 -13.19 -4.51 -43.97
N THR A 60 -13.01 -3.41 -43.22
CA THR A 60 -11.69 -3.04 -42.68
C THR A 60 -11.14 -4.10 -41.72
N LEU A 61 -11.98 -4.83 -40.98
CA LEU A 61 -11.52 -5.92 -40.12
C LEU A 61 -10.90 -7.07 -40.93
N LYS A 62 -11.42 -7.39 -42.12
CA LYS A 62 -10.83 -8.39 -43.05
C LYS A 62 -9.49 -7.93 -43.67
N GLU A 63 -9.14 -6.65 -43.57
CA GLU A 63 -7.82 -6.12 -43.98
C GLU A 63 -6.78 -6.19 -42.85
N VAL A 64 -7.22 -6.42 -41.60
CA VAL A 64 -6.39 -6.40 -40.38
C VAL A 64 -6.27 -7.78 -39.72
N VAL A 65 -7.26 -8.67 -39.94
CA VAL A 65 -7.34 -9.99 -39.31
C VAL A 65 -7.63 -11.06 -40.37
N SER A 66 -6.86 -12.13 -40.36
CA SER A 66 -7.02 -13.27 -41.25
C SER A 66 -8.25 -14.10 -40.83
N VAL A 67 -9.30 -14.08 -41.64
CA VAL A 67 -10.51 -14.89 -41.42
C VAL A 67 -10.31 -16.29 -41.99
N VAL A 68 -10.44 -17.32 -41.17
CA VAL A 68 -10.16 -18.73 -41.53
C VAL A 68 -11.43 -19.58 -41.44
N GLU A 69 -11.68 -20.41 -42.46
CA GLU A 69 -12.81 -21.33 -42.48
C GLU A 69 -12.46 -22.63 -41.74
N VAL A 70 -13.39 -23.13 -40.90
CA VAL A 70 -13.21 -24.30 -40.05
C VAL A 70 -14.35 -25.28 -40.31
N ASN A 71 -14.02 -26.54 -40.58
CA ASN A 71 -15.02 -27.56 -40.90
C ASN A 71 -15.65 -28.16 -39.65
N GLN A 72 -16.96 -28.43 -39.68
CA GLN A 72 -17.71 -29.01 -38.55
C GLN A 72 -17.06 -30.30 -38.03
N ASN A 73 -16.59 -31.19 -38.91
CA ASN A 73 -15.90 -32.44 -38.53
C ASN A 73 -14.67 -32.21 -37.64
N GLN A 74 -14.02 -31.03 -37.72
CA GLN A 74 -12.88 -30.67 -36.87
C GLN A 74 -13.34 -30.14 -35.50
N VAL A 75 -14.50 -29.48 -35.44
CA VAL A 75 -15.16 -29.05 -34.20
C VAL A 75 -15.66 -30.26 -33.42
N ASP A 76 -16.27 -31.23 -34.09
CA ASP A 76 -16.77 -32.46 -33.47
C ASP A 76 -15.64 -33.33 -32.91
N ALA A 77 -14.50 -33.44 -33.61
CA ALA A 77 -13.30 -34.08 -33.07
C ALA A 77 -12.78 -33.40 -31.77
N VAL A 78 -12.91 -32.07 -31.65
CA VAL A 78 -12.57 -31.36 -30.41
C VAL A 78 -13.60 -31.64 -29.30
N LYS A 79 -14.88 -31.89 -29.62
CA LYS A 79 -15.87 -32.36 -28.63
C LYS A 79 -15.55 -33.77 -28.13
N ASP A 80 -15.13 -34.67 -29.03
CA ASP A 80 -14.73 -36.04 -28.66
C ASP A 80 -13.46 -36.05 -27.79
N ASP A 81 -12.48 -35.19 -28.10
CA ASP A 81 -11.31 -34.95 -27.24
C ASP A 81 -11.75 -34.45 -25.84
N LEU A 82 -12.66 -33.47 -25.74
CA LEU A 82 -13.18 -32.94 -24.47
C LEU A 82 -14.02 -33.97 -23.69
N GLY A 83 -14.74 -34.85 -24.39
CA GLY A 83 -15.53 -35.94 -23.80
C GLY A 83 -14.67 -36.96 -23.07
N GLN A 84 -13.47 -37.25 -23.57
CA GLN A 84 -12.49 -38.13 -22.91
C GLN A 84 -11.99 -37.55 -21.57
N TYR A 85 -11.96 -36.22 -21.42
CA TYR A 85 -11.68 -35.53 -20.15
C TYR A 85 -12.93 -35.38 -19.25
N GLY A 86 -14.05 -36.03 -19.58
CA GLY A 86 -15.27 -36.05 -18.76
C GLY A 86 -16.11 -34.76 -18.80
N ILE A 87 -15.84 -33.85 -19.73
CA ILE A 87 -16.50 -32.54 -19.81
C ILE A 87 -17.91 -32.70 -20.41
N ARG A 88 -18.92 -32.80 -19.55
CA ARG A 88 -20.34 -32.99 -19.96
C ARG A 88 -20.97 -31.78 -20.66
N PHE A 89 -20.37 -30.59 -20.54
CA PHE A 89 -20.89 -29.34 -21.11
C PHE A 89 -19.74 -28.47 -21.66
N PRO A 90 -19.31 -28.68 -22.92
CA PRO A 90 -18.29 -27.86 -23.55
C PRO A 90 -18.80 -26.43 -23.85
N ALA A 91 -17.90 -25.57 -24.36
CA ALA A 91 -18.25 -24.31 -25.01
C ALA A 91 -19.07 -24.57 -26.31
N GLN A 92 -19.68 -23.54 -26.89
CA GLN A 92 -20.54 -23.70 -28.07
C GLN A 92 -19.71 -23.95 -29.33
N ASP A 93 -20.34 -24.53 -30.36
CA ASP A 93 -19.70 -24.83 -31.64
C ASP A 93 -18.91 -23.64 -32.25
N PRO A 94 -19.41 -22.38 -32.25
CA PRO A 94 -18.62 -21.21 -32.65
C PRO A 94 -17.35 -21.04 -31.82
N ASP A 95 -17.44 -21.06 -30.49
CA ASP A 95 -16.30 -20.95 -29.57
C ASP A 95 -15.23 -22.02 -29.87
N LEU A 96 -15.67 -23.26 -30.09
CA LEU A 96 -14.81 -24.40 -30.37
C LEU A 96 -14.05 -24.27 -31.71
N THR A 97 -14.55 -23.51 -32.68
CA THR A 97 -13.77 -23.21 -33.90
C THR A 97 -12.47 -22.45 -33.60
N LEU A 98 -12.43 -21.64 -32.54
CA LEU A 98 -11.22 -20.91 -32.12
C LEU A 98 -10.19 -21.86 -31.49
N ILE A 99 -10.64 -22.93 -30.83
CA ILE A 99 -9.76 -24.01 -30.36
C ILE A 99 -9.17 -24.77 -31.55
N VAL A 100 -9.98 -25.13 -32.55
CA VAL A 100 -9.51 -25.80 -33.78
C VAL A 100 -8.49 -24.92 -34.52
N LEU A 101 -8.76 -23.63 -34.65
CA LEU A 101 -7.86 -22.67 -35.30
C LEU A 101 -6.54 -22.53 -34.54
N SER A 102 -6.59 -22.46 -33.20
CA SER A 102 -5.40 -22.45 -32.36
C SER A 102 -4.59 -23.75 -32.42
N LYS A 103 -5.26 -24.91 -32.56
CA LYS A 103 -4.63 -26.24 -32.75
C LYS A 103 -3.82 -26.27 -34.05
N GLN A 104 -4.43 -25.86 -35.18
CA GLN A 104 -3.76 -25.80 -36.48
C GLN A 104 -2.47 -24.98 -36.42
N MET A 105 -2.49 -23.82 -35.74
CA MET A 105 -1.32 -22.95 -35.57
C MET A 105 -0.20 -23.52 -34.69
N LEU A 106 -0.50 -24.51 -33.83
CA LEU A 106 0.51 -25.25 -33.08
C LEU A 106 1.08 -26.42 -33.90
N ASP A 107 0.24 -27.08 -34.69
CA ASP A 107 0.60 -28.23 -35.51
C ASP A 107 1.38 -27.83 -36.78
N ASP A 108 1.36 -26.55 -37.18
CA ASP A 108 2.18 -25.93 -38.25
C ASP A 108 3.71 -26.06 -38.04
N GLY A 109 4.18 -26.51 -36.87
CA GLY A 109 5.61 -26.74 -36.57
C GLY A 109 6.45 -25.48 -36.35
N THR A 110 5.87 -24.30 -36.51
CA THR A 110 6.48 -23.01 -36.19
C THR A 110 6.59 -22.79 -34.68
N ASN A 111 7.80 -22.49 -34.19
CA ASN A 111 8.08 -22.23 -32.76
C ASN A 111 7.67 -20.78 -32.35
N GLU A 112 6.44 -20.42 -32.69
CA GLU A 112 5.78 -19.13 -32.48
C GLU A 112 4.75 -19.25 -31.35
N GLN A 113 4.50 -18.20 -30.57
CA GLN A 113 3.51 -18.27 -29.49
C GLN A 113 2.09 -18.06 -30.05
N VAL A 114 1.20 -19.02 -29.79
CA VAL A 114 -0.23 -18.93 -30.10
C VAL A 114 -0.97 -18.43 -28.86
N HIS A 115 -1.64 -17.29 -29.01
CA HIS A 115 -2.49 -16.67 -27.99
C HIS A 115 -3.96 -16.79 -28.37
N LEU A 116 -4.80 -17.17 -27.41
CA LEU A 116 -6.26 -17.13 -27.55
C LEU A 116 -6.81 -15.99 -26.69
N VAL A 117 -7.49 -15.03 -27.31
CA VAL A 117 -8.01 -13.82 -26.65
C VAL A 117 -9.50 -13.99 -26.42
N THR A 118 -9.91 -14.29 -25.19
CA THR A 118 -11.31 -14.48 -24.81
C THR A 118 -11.53 -14.20 -23.32
N ASP A 119 -12.71 -13.66 -23.01
CA ASP A 119 -13.22 -13.54 -21.65
C ASP A 119 -14.21 -14.68 -21.33
N ASP A 120 -14.44 -15.67 -22.21
CA ASP A 120 -15.30 -16.82 -21.88
C ASP A 120 -14.54 -17.92 -21.11
N PHE A 121 -15.07 -18.24 -19.94
CA PHE A 121 -14.46 -19.17 -18.99
C PHE A 121 -14.55 -20.63 -19.44
N LYS A 122 -15.58 -21.02 -20.21
CA LYS A 122 -15.71 -22.38 -20.75
C LYS A 122 -14.75 -22.58 -21.92
N LEU A 123 -14.65 -21.61 -22.83
CA LEU A 123 -13.69 -21.61 -23.92
C LEU A 123 -12.24 -21.66 -23.37
N ALA A 124 -11.91 -20.78 -22.43
CA ALA A 124 -10.61 -20.75 -21.77
C ALA A 124 -10.29 -22.08 -21.05
N LYS A 125 -11.21 -22.61 -20.23
CA LYS A 125 -11.00 -23.87 -19.51
C LYS A 125 -10.82 -25.06 -20.47
N ASN A 126 -11.59 -25.13 -21.55
CA ASN A 126 -11.46 -26.17 -22.57
C ASN A 126 -10.11 -26.12 -23.28
N ALA A 127 -9.65 -24.93 -23.68
CA ALA A 127 -8.34 -24.75 -24.31
C ALA A 127 -7.18 -25.11 -23.37
N SER A 128 -7.25 -24.69 -22.09
CA SER A 128 -6.26 -25.06 -21.06
C SER A 128 -6.14 -26.57 -20.85
N LEU A 129 -7.28 -27.27 -20.73
CA LEU A 129 -7.32 -28.72 -20.44
C LEU A 129 -6.77 -29.55 -21.60
N LEU A 130 -7.18 -29.25 -22.84
CA LEU A 130 -6.75 -29.99 -24.03
C LEU A 130 -5.25 -29.79 -24.34
N TYR A 131 -4.75 -28.56 -24.25
CA TYR A 131 -3.42 -28.21 -24.76
C TYR A 131 -2.36 -28.00 -23.66
N LYS A 132 -2.74 -28.07 -22.38
CA LYS A 132 -1.87 -27.99 -21.20
C LYS A 132 -0.93 -26.77 -21.24
N GLY A 133 -1.51 -25.59 -21.46
CA GLY A 133 -0.78 -24.32 -21.50
C GLY A 133 -0.01 -24.03 -22.79
N ARG A 134 -0.03 -24.91 -23.81
CA ARG A 134 0.58 -24.61 -25.13
C ARG A 134 -0.15 -23.52 -25.92
N ILE A 135 -1.40 -23.21 -25.55
CA ILE A 135 -2.13 -22.02 -26.02
C ILE A 135 -2.14 -21.01 -24.87
N ASN A 136 -1.56 -19.83 -25.10
CA ASN A 136 -1.48 -18.77 -24.09
C ASN A 136 -2.78 -17.95 -24.05
N ILE A 137 -3.71 -18.31 -23.16
CA ILE A 137 -4.97 -17.57 -23.01
C ILE A 137 -4.71 -16.20 -22.36
N LEU A 138 -5.21 -15.16 -23.04
CA LEU A 138 -5.25 -13.77 -22.59
C LEU A 138 -6.72 -13.34 -22.46
N SER A 139 -7.04 -12.53 -21.45
CA SER A 139 -8.31 -11.80 -21.47
C SER A 139 -8.28 -10.69 -22.53
N LEU A 140 -9.45 -10.13 -22.84
CA LEU A 140 -9.58 -8.96 -23.71
C LEU A 140 -8.70 -7.79 -23.22
N SER A 141 -8.67 -7.59 -21.90
CA SER A 141 -7.86 -6.54 -21.26
C SER A 141 -6.36 -6.91 -21.22
N SER A 142 -5.98 -8.16 -20.93
CA SER A 142 -4.58 -8.60 -20.94
C SER A 142 -3.90 -8.37 -22.30
N LEU A 143 -4.61 -8.57 -23.42
CA LEU A 143 -4.06 -8.30 -24.75
C LEU A 143 -3.76 -6.81 -24.97
N LEU A 144 -4.75 -5.95 -24.73
CA LEU A 144 -4.61 -4.49 -24.93
C LEU A 144 -3.47 -3.92 -24.10
N LEU A 145 -3.26 -4.49 -22.92
CA LEU A 145 -2.21 -4.14 -21.98
C LEU A 145 -0.84 -4.71 -22.38
N LYS A 146 -0.76 -5.95 -22.89
CA LYS A 146 0.47 -6.48 -23.52
C LYS A 146 0.92 -5.59 -24.67
N ILE A 147 -0.03 -5.14 -25.52
CA ILE A 147 0.24 -4.18 -26.59
C ILE A 147 0.68 -2.82 -26.00
N GLN A 148 0.02 -2.31 -24.95
CA GLN A 148 0.38 -1.05 -24.29
C GLN A 148 1.80 -1.06 -23.72
N ARG A 149 2.25 -2.14 -23.06
CA ARG A 149 3.61 -2.24 -22.50
C ARG A 149 4.66 -2.39 -23.59
N THR A 150 4.41 -3.23 -24.59
CA THR A 150 5.41 -3.57 -25.62
C THR A 150 5.51 -2.56 -26.76
N ALA A 151 4.46 -1.75 -27.02
CA ALA A 151 4.41 -0.80 -28.12
C ALA A 151 5.58 0.21 -28.10
N PRO A 152 6.43 0.29 -29.14
CA PRO A 152 7.64 1.12 -29.11
C PRO A 152 7.35 2.62 -29.14
N LYS A 153 6.24 3.04 -29.77
CA LYS A 153 5.85 4.44 -29.96
C LYS A 153 5.00 4.94 -28.78
N ALA A 154 5.42 6.01 -28.10
CA ALA A 154 4.71 6.57 -26.95
C ALA A 154 3.23 6.96 -27.22
N PRO A 155 2.84 7.52 -28.38
CA PRO A 155 1.43 7.77 -28.69
C PRO A 155 0.59 6.49 -28.72
N MET A 156 1.15 5.38 -29.23
CA MET A 156 0.50 4.08 -29.26
C MET A 156 0.36 3.49 -27.85
N ARG A 157 1.36 3.69 -26.97
CA ARG A 157 1.23 3.35 -25.55
C ARG A 157 0.11 4.14 -24.85
N LYS A 158 0.01 5.46 -25.09
CA LYS A 158 -1.07 6.28 -24.49
C LYS A 158 -2.45 5.87 -25.03
N TYR A 159 -2.56 5.56 -26.33
CA TYR A 159 -3.77 5.03 -26.93
C TYR A 159 -4.22 3.72 -26.29
N PHE A 160 -3.35 2.69 -26.29
CA PHE A 160 -3.73 1.38 -25.75
C PHE A 160 -3.91 1.39 -24.23
N LYS A 161 -3.27 2.30 -23.47
CA LYS A 161 -3.57 2.51 -22.02
C LYS A 161 -5.01 2.96 -21.79
N ASN A 162 -5.52 3.93 -22.57
CA ASN A 162 -6.90 4.41 -22.46
C ASN A 162 -7.91 3.34 -22.92
N ILE A 163 -7.66 2.66 -24.05
CA ILE A 163 -8.54 1.58 -24.53
C ILE A 163 -8.56 0.40 -23.55
N TRP A 164 -7.41 0.03 -22.97
CA TRP A 164 -7.33 -1.00 -21.93
C TRP A 164 -8.20 -0.67 -20.72
N LYS A 165 -8.00 0.49 -20.06
CA LYS A 165 -8.82 0.90 -18.89
C LYS A 165 -10.32 0.82 -19.20
N ARG A 166 -10.72 1.36 -20.35
CA ARG A 166 -12.14 1.40 -20.77
C ARG A 166 -12.71 0.01 -21.08
N SER A 167 -11.89 -0.91 -21.60
CA SER A 167 -12.28 -2.31 -21.84
C SER A 167 -12.48 -3.11 -20.55
N LEU A 168 -11.57 -2.95 -19.57
CA LEU A 168 -11.62 -3.65 -18.29
C LEU A 168 -12.90 -3.26 -17.52
N ASN A 169 -13.18 -1.95 -17.46
CA ASN A 169 -14.38 -1.41 -16.83
C ASN A 169 -15.67 -1.94 -17.47
N TYR A 170 -15.68 -2.11 -18.81
CA TYR A 170 -16.82 -2.70 -19.53
C TYR A 170 -17.01 -4.20 -19.23
N THR A 171 -15.94 -5.02 -19.28
CA THR A 171 -16.00 -6.46 -18.97
C THR A 171 -16.50 -6.69 -17.53
N LEU A 172 -15.98 -5.93 -16.55
CA LEU A 172 -16.42 -6.02 -15.16
C LEU A 172 -17.90 -5.67 -14.99
N SER A 173 -18.36 -4.56 -15.61
CA SER A 173 -19.76 -4.13 -15.55
C SER A 173 -20.72 -5.19 -16.12
N TYR A 174 -20.41 -5.72 -17.30
CA TYR A 174 -21.19 -6.75 -17.99
C TYR A 174 -21.25 -8.09 -17.23
N MET A 175 -20.22 -8.41 -16.43
CA MET A 175 -20.21 -9.58 -15.56
C MET A 175 -21.06 -9.38 -14.30
N ILE A 176 -21.03 -8.19 -13.69
CA ILE A 176 -21.87 -7.84 -12.53
C ILE A 176 -23.37 -7.92 -12.89
N GLU A 177 -23.75 -7.41 -14.07
CA GLU A 177 -25.13 -7.52 -14.61
C GLU A 177 -25.60 -8.98 -14.78
N ARG A 178 -24.69 -9.94 -14.90
CA ARG A 178 -24.98 -11.38 -15.13
C ARG A 178 -24.66 -12.29 -13.94
N SER A 179 -24.41 -11.70 -12.76
CA SER A 179 -24.11 -12.36 -11.48
C SER A 179 -25.07 -13.49 -11.05
N LYS A 180 -26.30 -13.54 -11.57
CA LYS A 180 -27.28 -14.61 -11.30
C LYS A 180 -27.10 -15.90 -12.12
N ILE A 181 -26.15 -15.94 -13.06
CA ILE A 181 -26.01 -17.05 -14.04
C ILE A 181 -24.69 -17.82 -13.87
N TYR A 182 -23.66 -17.21 -13.28
CA TYR A 182 -22.37 -17.84 -12.98
C TYR A 182 -21.82 -17.32 -11.65
N PRO A 183 -21.01 -18.10 -10.90
CA PRO A 183 -20.28 -17.59 -9.75
C PRO A 183 -19.35 -16.46 -10.20
N ALA A 184 -19.64 -15.24 -9.76
CA ALA A 184 -18.87 -14.07 -10.17
C ALA A 184 -17.43 -14.14 -9.65
N GLU A 185 -17.25 -14.57 -8.39
CA GLU A 185 -15.97 -14.85 -7.71
C GLU A 185 -14.94 -15.52 -8.63
N ASN A 186 -15.07 -16.81 -8.93
CA ASN A 186 -14.08 -17.57 -9.71
C ASN A 186 -13.71 -16.96 -11.07
N LYS A 187 -14.61 -16.18 -11.69
CA LYS A 187 -14.34 -15.54 -12.99
C LYS A 187 -13.75 -14.13 -12.84
N ILE A 188 -14.08 -13.43 -11.75
CA ILE A 188 -13.43 -12.17 -11.35
C ILE A 188 -12.02 -12.49 -10.87
N THR A 189 -11.81 -13.49 -10.00
CA THR A 189 -10.48 -13.98 -9.59
C THR A 189 -9.65 -14.39 -10.81
N TRP A 190 -10.18 -15.18 -11.75
CA TRP A 190 -9.44 -15.54 -12.96
C TRP A 190 -9.10 -14.34 -13.88
N LEU A 191 -9.98 -13.35 -13.98
CA LEU A 191 -9.68 -12.08 -14.68
C LEU A 191 -8.70 -11.20 -13.90
N ILE A 192 -8.69 -11.29 -12.57
CA ILE A 192 -7.75 -10.61 -11.68
C ILE A 192 -6.38 -11.28 -11.80
N GLU A 193 -6.23 -12.60 -11.70
CA GLU A 193 -5.00 -13.35 -11.99
C GLU A 193 -4.43 -13.00 -13.38
N LYS A 194 -5.29 -12.96 -14.41
CA LYS A 194 -4.89 -12.62 -15.79
C LYS A 194 -4.69 -11.13 -16.04
N ALA A 195 -5.26 -10.26 -15.19
CA ALA A 195 -4.92 -8.85 -15.15
C ALA A 195 -3.58 -8.67 -14.44
N ILE A 196 -3.40 -9.19 -13.22
CA ILE A 196 -2.20 -9.20 -12.36
C ILE A 196 -0.95 -9.59 -13.16
N ALA A 197 -1.04 -10.62 -13.99
CA ALA A 197 0.02 -11.01 -14.93
C ALA A 197 0.40 -9.93 -15.99
N VAL A 198 -0.18 -8.71 -15.91
CA VAL A 198 0.07 -7.53 -16.75
C VAL A 198 -0.26 -6.13 -16.10
N THR A 199 -1.10 -6.02 -15.04
CA THR A 199 -1.50 -4.88 -14.14
C THR A 199 -2.12 -5.46 -12.84
N GLU A 200 -1.59 -5.38 -11.61
CA GLU A 200 -0.65 -4.47 -10.92
C GLU A 200 -1.31 -3.34 -10.07
N SER A 201 -0.89 -3.22 -8.78
CA SER A 201 -1.02 -2.12 -7.77
C SER A 201 -2.28 -1.91 -6.81
N SER A 202 -2.07 -1.50 -5.52
CA SER A 202 -2.89 -1.39 -4.21
C SER A 202 -2.97 0.02 -3.38
N VAL A 203 -2.97 0.19 -2.01
CA VAL A 203 -2.44 1.34 -1.08
C VAL A 203 -2.18 1.05 0.45
N VAL A 204 -2.98 1.59 1.41
CA VAL A 204 -2.72 1.96 2.82
C VAL A 204 -4.04 2.24 3.58
N SER A 205 -4.27 2.18 4.92
CA SER A 205 -5.54 2.75 5.50
C SER A 205 -5.99 2.65 6.98
N SER A 206 -5.27 3.22 7.94
CA SER A 206 -5.87 4.03 9.05
C SER A 206 -7.01 3.43 9.89
N ASP A 207 -6.67 2.91 11.06
CA ASP A 207 -7.56 2.86 12.22
C ASP A 207 -6.73 2.39 13.43
N LEU A 208 -6.31 3.29 14.31
CA LEU A 208 -5.42 2.91 15.43
C LEU A 208 -5.55 3.74 16.73
N GLU A 209 -6.37 4.78 16.79
CA GLU A 209 -6.52 5.62 18.01
C GLU A 209 -7.60 5.12 18.98
N ILE A 210 -8.45 4.15 18.60
CA ILE A 210 -9.65 3.77 19.36
C ILE A 210 -9.41 2.66 20.42
N GLU A 211 -8.35 1.84 20.28
CA GLU A 211 -8.32 0.53 20.94
C GLU A 211 -7.41 0.36 22.18
N ASN A 212 -6.26 1.04 22.29
CA ASN A 212 -5.28 0.71 23.34
C ASN A 212 -4.51 1.93 23.88
N PRO A 213 -5.03 2.61 24.94
CA PRO A 213 -4.33 3.70 25.64
C PRO A 213 -2.98 3.31 26.28
N GLU A 214 -2.72 2.01 26.46
CA GLU A 214 -1.49 1.48 27.07
C GLU A 214 -0.45 0.96 26.05
N SER A 215 -0.81 0.91 24.75
CA SER A 215 0.13 0.50 23.68
C SER A 215 1.29 1.47 23.48
N GLY A 216 1.16 2.71 23.98
CA GLY A 216 2.19 3.75 23.88
C GLY A 216 3.58 3.30 24.35
N VAL A 217 4.59 3.63 23.55
CA VAL A 217 6.00 3.55 23.95
C VAL A 217 6.34 4.85 24.66
N ARG A 218 6.17 4.83 25.98
CA ARG A 218 6.52 5.96 26.82
C ARG A 218 8.03 5.98 27.02
N PHE A 219 8.67 7.12 26.73
CA PHE A 219 10.05 7.40 27.15
C PHE A 219 10.10 7.74 28.65
N GLU A 220 9.54 6.84 29.46
CA GLU A 220 9.61 6.86 30.92
C GLU A 220 11.02 6.49 31.38
N ILE A 221 11.26 6.72 32.67
CA ILE A 221 12.45 6.29 33.36
C ILE A 221 12.30 4.78 33.66
N GLY A 222 13.39 4.01 33.56
CA GLY A 222 13.30 2.56 33.71
C GLY A 222 13.15 2.11 35.17
N ALA A 223 13.32 0.82 35.43
CA ALA A 223 13.12 0.24 36.76
C ALA A 223 14.07 0.86 37.80
N CYS A 224 13.56 1.81 38.60
CA CYS A 224 14.33 2.58 39.57
C CYS A 224 13.70 2.50 40.98
N LYS A 225 14.57 2.55 41.99
CA LYS A 225 14.23 2.55 43.44
C LYS A 225 13.94 3.95 44.01
N TYR A 226 14.08 5.01 43.20
CA TYR A 226 14.00 6.42 43.60
C TYR A 226 12.88 7.17 42.87
N VAL A 227 11.70 6.54 42.74
CA VAL A 227 10.58 7.07 41.93
C VAL A 227 10.08 8.42 42.46
N GLU A 228 9.97 8.57 43.78
CA GLU A 228 9.53 9.80 44.43
C GLU A 228 10.50 10.96 44.14
N GLU A 229 11.82 10.72 44.21
CA GLU A 229 12.81 11.73 43.85
C GLU A 229 12.80 12.11 42.37
N LEU A 230 12.48 11.17 41.48
CA LEU A 230 12.40 11.41 40.04
C LEU A 230 11.15 12.23 39.67
N GLU A 231 10.01 11.97 40.31
CA GLU A 231 8.81 12.81 40.16
C GLU A 231 9.06 14.24 40.65
N VAL A 232 9.71 14.40 41.80
CA VAL A 232 10.09 15.72 42.35
C VAL A 232 11.11 16.44 41.45
N ALA A 233 12.08 15.72 40.89
CA ALA A 233 13.03 16.27 39.94
C ALA A 233 12.36 16.78 38.66
N GLU A 234 11.36 16.05 38.14
CA GLU A 234 10.58 16.50 36.98
C GLU A 234 9.73 17.74 37.29
N LYS A 235 9.00 17.77 38.42
CA LYS A 235 8.31 18.98 38.91
C LYS A 235 9.24 20.20 38.96
N TYR A 236 10.47 20.02 39.44
CA TYR A 236 11.48 21.08 39.51
C TYR A 236 11.93 21.57 38.13
N ILE A 237 12.15 20.64 37.18
CA ILE A 237 12.52 20.97 35.80
C ILE A 237 11.37 21.72 35.09
N GLU A 238 10.12 21.35 35.37
CA GLU A 238 8.91 22.03 34.87
C GLU A 238 8.61 23.38 35.54
N HIS A 239 9.38 23.79 36.55
CA HIS A 239 9.19 25.03 37.33
C HIS A 239 7.87 25.05 38.15
N GLN A 240 7.40 23.89 38.61
CA GLN A 240 6.33 23.81 39.60
C GLN A 240 6.83 24.24 40.99
N GLU A 241 5.96 24.80 41.83
CA GLU A 241 6.31 25.12 43.23
C GLU A 241 6.42 23.85 44.07
N LEU A 242 7.57 23.62 44.71
CA LEU A 242 7.80 22.45 45.57
C LEU A 242 7.57 22.77 47.06
N PRO A 243 6.95 21.85 47.82
CA PRO A 243 7.07 21.83 49.28
C PRO A 243 8.53 21.66 49.72
N HIS A 244 8.90 22.26 50.86
CA HIS A 244 10.28 22.17 51.37
C HIS A 244 10.77 20.73 51.62
N SER A 245 9.86 19.83 51.98
CA SER A 245 10.14 18.39 52.11
C SER A 245 10.43 17.68 50.78
N GLU A 246 9.94 18.21 49.67
CA GLU A 246 10.30 17.74 48.32
C GLU A 246 11.64 18.37 47.88
N GLU A 247 11.88 19.66 48.16
CA GLU A 247 13.18 20.30 47.89
C GLU A 247 14.37 19.58 48.56
N GLU A 248 14.21 19.10 49.80
CA GLU A 248 15.26 18.35 50.51
C GLU A 248 15.66 17.07 49.77
N LEU A 249 14.71 16.34 49.16
CA LEU A 249 14.96 15.07 48.47
C LEU A 249 15.92 15.21 47.27
N ILE A 250 15.80 16.32 46.53
CA ILE A 250 16.59 16.63 45.33
C ILE A 250 17.75 17.60 45.58
N SER A 251 17.93 18.06 46.81
CA SER A 251 18.89 19.11 47.19
C SER A 251 20.33 18.88 46.68
N GLY A 252 20.80 17.63 46.70
CA GLY A 252 22.13 17.24 46.20
C GLY A 252 22.31 17.32 44.68
N ILE A 253 21.21 17.37 43.90
CA ILE A 253 21.24 17.28 42.43
C ILE A 253 20.72 18.53 41.72
N ILE A 254 20.28 19.58 42.44
CA ILE A 254 19.73 20.83 41.86
C ILE A 254 20.61 21.41 40.75
N SER A 255 21.94 21.39 40.90
CA SER A 255 22.89 21.86 39.89
C SER A 255 22.81 21.07 38.56
N PHE A 256 22.51 19.77 38.61
CA PHE A 256 22.28 18.94 37.43
C PHE A 256 20.88 19.17 36.85
N LEU A 257 19.85 19.41 37.68
CA LEU A 257 18.50 19.73 37.23
C LEU A 257 18.43 21.08 36.48
N GLU A 258 19.16 22.10 36.95
CA GLU A 258 19.30 23.38 36.23
C GLU A 258 20.01 23.22 34.88
N ASN A 259 21.00 22.33 34.78
CA ASN A 259 21.62 21.99 33.50
C ASN A 259 20.64 21.20 32.59
N LEU A 260 19.80 20.32 33.14
CA LEU A 260 18.74 19.62 32.39
C LEU A 260 17.70 20.60 31.79
N LYS A 261 17.33 21.67 32.49
CA LYS A 261 16.51 22.78 31.93
C LYS A 261 17.14 23.40 30.68
N ILE A 262 18.45 23.67 30.71
CA ILE A 262 19.22 24.17 29.55
C ILE A 262 19.20 23.16 28.38
N SER A 263 19.16 21.86 28.67
CA SER A 263 19.04 20.84 27.63
C SER A 263 17.64 20.82 26.98
N ARG A 264 16.57 20.91 27.78
CA ARG A 264 15.19 20.95 27.24
C ARG A 264 14.92 22.16 26.35
N GLU A 265 15.60 23.28 26.57
CA GLU A 265 15.58 24.44 25.66
C GLU A 265 16.10 24.10 24.24
N TYR A 266 17.02 23.13 24.08
CA TYR A 266 17.38 22.62 22.74
C TYR A 266 16.27 21.79 22.09
N VAL A 267 15.45 21.09 22.87
CA VAL A 267 14.26 20.38 22.36
C VAL A 267 13.16 21.36 21.97
N ILE A 268 12.89 22.38 22.78
CA ILE A 268 11.92 23.45 22.44
C ILE A 268 12.31 24.11 21.11
N ARG A 269 13.58 24.49 20.95
CA ARG A 269 14.11 25.05 19.69
C ARG A 269 14.10 24.05 18.53
N ALA A 270 14.22 22.75 18.80
CA ALA A 270 14.05 21.71 17.79
C ALA A 270 12.57 21.59 17.34
N ARG A 271 11.61 21.55 18.28
CA ARG A 271 10.16 21.54 17.98
C ARG A 271 9.75 22.78 17.19
N GLU A 272 10.21 23.97 17.60
CA GLU A 272 10.02 25.21 16.82
C GLU A 272 10.56 25.09 15.38
N ALA A 273 11.75 24.52 15.21
CA ALA A 273 12.35 24.34 13.89
C ALA A 273 11.60 23.29 13.05
N ILE A 274 11.02 22.24 13.66
CA ILE A 274 10.15 21.27 12.99
C ILE A 274 8.88 21.96 12.48
N VAL A 275 8.18 22.72 13.34
CA VAL A 275 6.96 23.47 12.98
C VAL A 275 7.23 24.49 11.85
N LYS A 276 8.46 24.99 11.74
CA LYS A 276 8.90 25.91 10.68
C LYS A 276 9.43 25.20 9.42
N ASN A 277 9.30 23.87 9.33
CA ASN A 277 9.86 23.00 8.27
C ASN A 277 11.39 23.09 8.09
N GLU A 278 12.12 23.49 9.14
CA GLU A 278 13.57 23.67 9.17
C GLU A 278 14.32 22.46 9.73
N SER A 279 13.96 21.24 9.31
CA SER A 279 14.45 19.96 9.90
C SER A 279 15.97 19.86 10.02
N LYS A 280 16.74 20.47 9.10
CA LYS A 280 18.21 20.56 9.18
C LYS A 280 18.72 21.37 10.38
N LYS A 281 17.99 22.40 10.82
CA LYS A 281 18.27 23.15 12.05
C LYS A 281 17.83 22.36 13.29
N ALA A 282 16.67 21.70 13.24
CA ALA A 282 16.19 20.84 14.34
C ALA A 282 17.21 19.75 14.70
N VAL A 283 17.71 19.00 13.71
CA VAL A 283 18.84 18.05 13.87
C VAL A 283 20.09 18.73 14.48
N GLY A 284 20.35 19.98 14.11
CA GLY A 284 21.46 20.79 14.64
C GLY A 284 21.29 21.25 16.09
N TYR A 285 20.05 21.42 16.58
CA TYR A 285 19.76 21.68 17.98
C TYR A 285 19.83 20.40 18.81
N LEU A 286 19.19 19.31 18.37
CA LEU A 286 19.23 18.03 19.09
C LEU A 286 20.65 17.47 19.23
N LYS A 287 21.48 17.57 18.17
CA LYS A 287 22.91 17.18 18.27
C LYS A 287 23.69 18.02 19.30
N LYS A 288 23.29 19.27 19.57
CA LYS A 288 23.91 20.11 20.61
C LYS A 288 23.42 19.74 22.01
N GLY A 289 22.11 19.52 22.18
CA GLY A 289 21.52 19.01 23.43
C GLY A 289 22.17 17.69 23.85
N ASN A 290 22.27 16.72 22.94
CA ASN A 290 22.91 15.43 23.23
C ASN A 290 24.41 15.54 23.50
N GLY A 291 25.13 16.41 22.80
CA GLY A 291 26.54 16.67 23.12
C GLY A 291 26.71 17.23 24.55
N PHE A 292 25.83 18.14 24.95
CA PHE A 292 25.79 18.71 26.29
C PHE A 292 25.40 17.68 27.37
N LEU A 293 24.35 16.88 27.14
CA LEU A 293 23.91 15.83 28.07
C LEU A 293 24.97 14.74 28.28
N VAL A 294 25.65 14.29 27.22
CA VAL A 294 26.75 13.32 27.35
C VAL A 294 27.91 13.89 28.19
N SER A 295 28.21 15.19 28.03
CA SER A 295 29.18 15.87 28.90
C SER A 295 28.68 16.02 30.34
N LEU A 296 27.38 16.26 30.54
CA LEU A 296 26.76 16.37 31.87
C LEU A 296 26.77 15.04 32.63
N LEU A 297 26.52 13.92 31.93
CA LEU A 297 26.63 12.55 32.49
C LEU A 297 28.07 12.23 32.91
N GLN A 298 29.05 12.59 32.07
CA GLN A 298 30.48 12.44 32.38
C GLN A 298 30.91 13.29 33.59
N LEU A 299 30.33 14.49 33.76
CA LEU A 299 30.54 15.31 34.94
C LEU A 299 29.86 14.73 36.18
N ALA A 300 28.63 14.23 36.06
CA ALA A 300 27.91 13.56 37.15
C ALA A 300 28.72 12.38 37.72
N SER A 301 29.21 11.50 36.84
CA SER A 301 30.05 10.35 37.21
C SER A 301 31.38 10.73 37.87
N GLY A 302 31.85 11.97 37.71
CA GLY A 302 33.08 12.49 38.31
C GLY A 302 32.89 13.50 39.45
N GLN A 303 31.65 13.78 39.86
CA GLN A 303 31.31 14.81 40.87
C GLN A 303 30.30 14.34 41.93
N LEU A 304 29.48 13.32 41.64
CA LEU A 304 28.49 12.80 42.58
C LEU A 304 29.06 11.60 43.35
N ASP A 305 29.69 11.87 44.49
CA ASP A 305 30.20 10.84 45.41
C ASP A 305 29.07 9.97 46.04
N ASN A 306 27.82 10.47 46.01
CA ASN A 306 26.65 9.74 46.50
C ASN A 306 26.02 8.91 45.38
N LEU A 307 26.03 7.58 45.55
CA LEU A 307 25.45 6.62 44.60
C LEU A 307 23.96 6.87 44.32
N ARG A 308 23.16 7.26 45.33
CA ARG A 308 21.73 7.60 45.12
C ARG A 308 21.59 8.75 44.13
N ASP A 309 22.32 9.82 44.39
CA ASP A 309 22.20 11.06 43.62
C ASP A 309 22.78 10.89 42.21
N TYR A 310 23.84 10.09 42.07
CA TYR A 310 24.36 9.65 40.76
C TYR A 310 23.33 8.84 39.97
N GLU A 311 22.74 7.80 40.56
CA GLU A 311 21.76 6.96 39.87
C GLU A 311 20.52 7.77 39.43
N ILE A 312 20.01 8.69 40.25
CA ILE A 312 18.90 9.59 39.89
C ILE A 312 19.29 10.48 38.69
N VAL A 313 20.49 11.07 38.69
CA VAL A 313 20.97 11.94 37.62
C VAL A 313 21.29 11.18 36.33
N GLU A 314 21.83 9.96 36.43
CA GLU A 314 22.05 9.05 35.30
C GLU A 314 20.72 8.66 34.63
N GLN A 315 19.72 8.29 35.43
CA GLN A 315 18.37 7.94 34.97
C GLN A 315 17.70 9.10 34.20
N LEU A 316 17.73 10.31 34.75
CA LEU A 316 17.21 11.53 34.09
C LEU A 316 17.96 11.86 32.79
N ILE A 317 19.30 11.93 32.85
CA ILE A 317 20.12 12.33 31.69
C ILE A 317 20.01 11.31 30.55
N CYS A 318 20.12 10.02 30.84
CA CYS A 318 20.07 8.97 29.82
C CYS A 318 18.67 8.84 29.19
N SER A 319 17.59 9.07 29.96
CA SER A 319 16.22 9.18 29.40
C SER A 319 16.12 10.35 28.40
N GLU A 320 16.61 11.54 28.77
CA GLU A 320 16.62 12.70 27.88
C GLU A 320 17.49 12.49 26.63
N ILE A 321 18.68 11.86 26.75
CA ILE A 321 19.51 11.52 25.57
C ILE A 321 18.76 10.55 24.65
N SER A 322 18.06 9.56 25.20
CA SER A 322 17.29 8.59 24.40
C SER A 322 16.20 9.28 23.59
N LYS A 323 15.36 10.11 24.25
CA LYS A 323 14.32 10.94 23.59
C LYS A 323 14.91 11.79 22.46
N MET A 324 16.01 12.50 22.74
CA MET A 324 16.61 13.45 21.79
C MET A 324 17.36 12.77 20.64
N GLU A 325 18.10 11.68 20.87
CA GLU A 325 18.73 10.90 19.79
C GLU A 325 17.67 10.18 18.93
N PHE A 326 16.56 9.72 19.51
CA PHE A 326 15.45 9.15 18.74
C PHE A 326 14.78 10.19 17.82
N LEU A 327 14.37 11.33 18.36
CA LEU A 327 13.79 12.42 17.55
C LEU A 327 14.80 12.90 16.47
N ARG A 328 16.09 12.91 16.80
CA ARG A 328 17.16 13.21 15.83
C ARG A 328 17.26 12.12 14.75
N ALA A 329 17.09 10.84 15.08
CA ALA A 329 17.09 9.75 14.11
C ALA A 329 15.93 9.91 13.11
N PHE A 330 14.72 10.17 13.59
CA PHE A 330 13.54 10.41 12.75
C PHE A 330 13.76 11.56 11.74
N LEU A 331 14.28 12.69 12.22
CA LEU A 331 14.62 13.84 11.37
C LEU A 331 15.81 13.58 10.42
N LEU A 332 16.61 12.53 10.66
CA LEU A 332 17.67 12.10 9.74
C LEU A 332 17.13 11.14 8.67
N VAL A 333 16.15 10.28 9.00
CA VAL A 333 15.43 9.45 7.99
C VAL A 333 14.71 10.35 6.98
N SER A 334 13.91 11.32 7.44
CA SER A 334 13.20 12.26 6.55
C SER A 334 14.12 13.20 5.75
N LEU A 335 15.40 13.30 6.12
CA LEU A 335 16.44 13.98 5.35
C LEU A 335 17.29 13.02 4.47
N ALA A 336 16.86 11.77 4.30
CA ALA A 336 17.55 10.69 3.58
C ALA A 336 19.00 10.42 4.08
N ARG A 337 19.24 10.59 5.39
CA ARG A 337 20.54 10.43 6.06
C ARG A 337 20.55 9.18 6.93
N ILE A 338 20.48 8.03 6.25
CA ILE A 338 20.12 6.75 6.87
C ILE A 338 21.18 6.26 7.87
N ASN A 339 22.47 6.21 7.50
CA ASN A 339 23.52 5.80 8.44
C ASN A 339 23.58 6.72 9.69
N PRO A 340 23.59 8.06 9.57
CA PRO A 340 23.45 8.95 10.72
C PRO A 340 22.17 8.77 11.56
N ALA A 341 21.07 8.27 10.98
CA ALA A 341 19.86 7.92 11.72
C ALA A 341 20.06 6.62 12.52
N ILE A 342 20.61 5.58 11.88
CA ILE A 342 20.97 4.30 12.50
C ILE A 342 21.91 4.53 13.68
N ASP A 343 22.99 5.31 13.50
CA ASP A 343 23.92 5.71 14.57
C ASP A 343 23.19 6.31 15.79
N SER A 344 22.07 6.99 15.55
CA SER A 344 21.29 7.71 16.58
C SER A 344 20.29 6.78 17.27
N LEU A 345 19.68 5.84 16.55
CA LEU A 345 18.88 4.76 17.16
C LEU A 345 19.75 3.85 18.05
N GLU A 346 20.97 3.53 17.63
CA GLU A 346 21.91 2.73 18.45
C GLU A 346 22.26 3.44 19.75
N ARG A 347 22.50 4.75 19.72
CA ARG A 347 22.72 5.54 20.96
C ARG A 347 21.46 5.59 21.83
N ALA A 348 20.28 5.84 21.24
CA ALA A 348 19.04 5.87 22.01
C ALA A 348 18.75 4.51 22.68
N ALA A 349 18.97 3.40 21.97
CA ALA A 349 18.82 2.05 22.53
C ALA A 349 19.83 1.76 23.65
N LEU A 350 21.10 2.16 23.46
CA LEU A 350 22.13 2.05 24.50
C LEU A 350 21.75 2.80 25.78
N PHE A 351 21.36 4.08 25.67
CA PHE A 351 20.95 4.86 26.83
C PHE A 351 19.64 4.37 27.47
N SER A 352 18.73 3.79 26.69
CA SER A 352 17.54 3.09 27.21
C SER A 352 17.89 1.80 27.98
N THR A 353 18.94 1.09 27.55
CA THR A 353 19.46 -0.11 28.23
C THR A 353 20.12 0.24 29.56
N ILE A 354 20.91 1.31 29.60
CA ILE A 354 21.57 1.83 30.81
C ILE A 354 20.54 2.13 31.90
N ILE A 355 19.43 2.78 31.56
CA ILE A 355 18.36 3.10 32.52
C ILE A 355 17.42 1.93 32.85
N HIS A 356 17.62 0.76 32.24
CA HIS A 356 16.73 -0.40 32.33
C HIS A 356 15.29 -0.14 31.81
N ASN A 357 15.12 0.75 30.83
CA ASN A 357 13.88 0.86 30.06
C ASN A 357 13.93 -0.11 28.86
N PHE A 358 13.62 -1.37 29.15
CA PHE A 358 13.69 -2.45 28.17
C PHE A 358 12.65 -2.30 27.06
N LYS A 359 11.40 -1.86 27.35
CA LYS A 359 10.35 -1.59 26.34
C LYS A 359 10.82 -0.59 25.27
N THR A 360 11.49 0.49 25.68
CA THR A 360 12.05 1.48 24.75
C THR A 360 13.28 0.93 24.02
N CYS A 361 14.20 0.21 24.69
CA CYS A 361 15.34 -0.42 24.02
C CYS A 361 14.91 -1.40 22.91
N LEU A 362 13.95 -2.27 23.22
CA LEU A 362 13.33 -3.20 22.28
C LEU A 362 12.72 -2.48 21.07
N THR A 363 11.87 -1.48 21.32
CA THR A 363 11.24 -0.67 20.26
C THR A 363 12.28 -0.03 19.35
N LEU A 364 13.35 0.56 19.91
CA LEU A 364 14.38 1.26 19.14
C LEU A 364 15.20 0.31 18.25
N ASN A 365 15.49 -0.89 18.73
CA ASN A 365 16.15 -1.95 17.96
C ASN A 365 15.25 -2.47 16.83
N TYR A 366 13.95 -2.60 17.08
CA TYR A 366 12.96 -2.98 16.07
C TYR A 366 12.77 -1.91 14.99
N VAL A 367 12.64 -0.63 15.38
CA VAL A 367 12.57 0.51 14.45
C VAL A 367 13.84 0.63 13.61
N LYS A 368 15.01 0.28 14.17
CA LYS A 368 16.27 0.15 13.41
C LYS A 368 16.20 -0.98 12.37
N ALA A 369 15.64 -2.15 12.72
CA ALA A 369 15.46 -3.27 11.78
C ALA A 369 14.56 -2.89 10.60
N LEU A 370 13.42 -2.24 10.90
CA LEU A 370 12.50 -1.67 9.92
C LEU A 370 13.21 -0.67 8.99
N ILE A 371 13.91 0.33 9.53
CA ILE A 371 14.62 1.34 8.71
C ILE A 371 15.69 0.70 7.81
N LEU A 372 16.37 -0.34 8.27
CA LEU A 372 17.32 -1.10 7.44
C LEU A 372 16.61 -1.83 6.29
N LEU A 373 15.45 -2.46 6.57
CA LEU A 373 14.65 -3.19 5.58
C LEU A 373 14.18 -2.24 4.45
N PHE A 374 13.60 -1.09 4.82
CA PHE A 374 13.04 -0.12 3.86
C PHE A 374 14.08 0.54 2.95
N HIS A 375 15.33 0.68 3.41
CA HIS A 375 16.41 1.24 2.59
C HIS A 375 17.17 0.18 1.77
N GLY A 376 16.60 -1.02 1.64
CA GLY A 376 17.17 -2.12 0.85
C GLY A 376 18.41 -2.76 1.48
N LEU A 377 18.68 -2.50 2.76
CA LEU A 377 19.85 -3.00 3.48
C LEU A 377 19.57 -4.38 4.09
N TYR A 378 18.97 -5.28 3.30
CA TYR A 378 18.37 -6.54 3.76
C TYR A 378 19.29 -7.40 4.66
N PRO A 379 20.59 -7.60 4.37
CA PRO A 379 21.46 -8.38 5.26
C PRO A 379 21.62 -7.74 6.65
N ALA A 380 21.65 -6.40 6.72
CA ALA A 380 21.73 -5.68 7.99
C ALA A 380 20.38 -5.69 8.72
N ALA A 381 19.25 -5.60 8.00
CA ALA A 381 17.93 -5.78 8.57
C ALA A 381 17.76 -7.17 9.20
N ILE A 382 18.16 -8.24 8.51
CA ILE A 382 18.07 -9.62 9.02
C ILE A 382 18.93 -9.79 10.28
N MET A 383 20.17 -9.29 10.30
CA MET A 383 21.01 -9.30 11.51
C MET A 383 20.38 -8.51 12.66
N GLN A 384 19.76 -7.37 12.38
CA GLN A 384 19.09 -6.56 13.39
C GLN A 384 17.78 -7.21 13.88
N TYR A 385 17.01 -7.90 13.03
CA TYR A 385 15.85 -8.68 13.47
C TYR A 385 16.27 -9.84 14.36
N ASN A 386 17.32 -10.60 14.01
CA ASN A 386 17.87 -11.66 14.89
C ASN A 386 18.25 -11.10 16.27
N PHE A 387 18.99 -10.00 16.32
CA PHE A 387 19.37 -9.38 17.59
C PHE A 387 18.17 -8.85 18.40
N THR A 388 17.13 -8.36 17.72
CA THR A 388 15.92 -7.87 18.39
C THR A 388 15.03 -9.03 18.87
N GLU A 389 15.01 -10.16 18.14
CA GLU A 389 14.38 -11.43 18.52
C GLU A 389 15.05 -12.03 19.77
N GLU A 390 16.39 -12.05 19.81
CA GLU A 390 17.17 -12.45 21.00
C GLU A 390 16.89 -11.56 22.22
N LEU A 391 16.81 -10.23 22.04
CA LEU A 391 16.43 -9.33 23.14
C LEU A 391 14.98 -9.51 23.58
N ALA A 392 14.05 -9.76 22.66
CA ALA A 392 12.64 -9.97 22.98
C ALA A 392 12.43 -11.27 23.78
N ASP A 393 13.18 -12.32 23.47
CA ASP A 393 13.23 -13.57 24.25
C ASP A 393 13.77 -13.34 25.68
N ILE A 394 14.84 -12.56 25.83
CA ILE A 394 15.46 -12.20 27.12
C ILE A 394 14.54 -11.35 28.01
N TYR A 395 13.64 -10.56 27.42
CA TYR A 395 12.72 -9.65 28.12
C TYR A 395 11.25 -10.11 28.10
N GLU A 396 10.97 -11.36 27.71
CA GLU A 396 9.65 -12.00 27.74
C GLU A 396 8.57 -11.25 26.89
N ASP A 397 8.96 -10.64 25.76
CA ASP A 397 8.05 -9.97 24.80
C ASP A 397 7.81 -10.84 23.55
N ASP A 398 6.96 -11.86 23.69
CA ASP A 398 6.60 -12.77 22.58
C ASP A 398 5.93 -12.05 21.40
N LYS A 399 5.27 -10.91 21.62
CA LYS A 399 4.61 -10.13 20.55
C LYS A 399 5.65 -9.46 19.66
N LEU A 400 6.71 -8.89 20.25
CA LEU A 400 7.82 -8.33 19.50
C LEU A 400 8.68 -9.42 18.85
N LYS A 401 8.87 -10.56 19.52
CA LYS A 401 9.53 -11.74 18.95
C LYS A 401 8.82 -12.22 17.68
N LEU A 402 7.49 -12.30 17.69
CA LEU A 402 6.68 -12.59 16.51
C LEU A 402 6.83 -11.52 15.40
N LYS A 403 6.78 -10.23 15.75
CA LYS A 403 7.07 -9.12 14.81
C LYS A 403 8.46 -9.26 14.16
N CYS A 404 9.47 -9.64 14.94
CA CYS A 404 10.83 -9.84 14.44
C CYS A 404 10.93 -11.03 13.48
N LEU A 405 10.30 -12.17 13.80
CA LEU A 405 10.24 -13.34 12.93
C LEU A 405 9.55 -13.03 11.58
N ILE A 406 8.43 -12.31 11.61
CA ILE A 406 7.72 -11.88 10.38
C ILE A 406 8.60 -10.91 9.56
N GLY A 407 9.17 -9.87 10.20
CA GLY A 407 10.05 -8.91 9.52
C GLY A 407 11.30 -9.54 8.91
N LYS A 408 11.89 -10.54 9.60
CA LYS A 408 13.01 -11.38 9.17
C LYS A 408 12.65 -12.24 7.96
N ALA A 409 11.51 -12.93 7.99
CA ALA A 409 11.01 -13.71 6.85
C ALA A 409 10.75 -12.84 5.62
N ILE A 410 10.11 -11.68 5.80
CA ILE A 410 9.90 -10.69 4.72
C ILE A 410 11.24 -10.20 4.16
N ALA A 411 12.22 -9.86 5.01
CA ALA A 411 13.54 -9.40 4.58
C ALA A 411 14.31 -10.46 3.77
N LEU A 412 14.37 -11.70 4.26
CA LEU A 412 14.96 -12.85 3.57
C LEU A 412 14.31 -13.09 2.20
N TYR A 413 12.98 -13.03 2.13
CA TYR A 413 12.24 -13.27 0.90
C TYR A 413 12.46 -12.15 -0.14
N ILE A 414 12.43 -10.88 0.27
CA ILE A 414 12.64 -9.75 -0.64
C ILE A 414 14.07 -9.76 -1.20
N GLN A 415 15.07 -10.02 -0.35
CA GLN A 415 16.47 -10.27 -0.75
C GLN A 415 16.57 -11.43 -1.75
N GLY A 416 15.78 -12.50 -1.53
CA GLY A 416 15.56 -13.57 -2.49
C GLY A 416 16.68 -14.60 -2.61
N GLU A 417 17.76 -14.44 -1.84
CA GLU A 417 18.89 -15.38 -1.77
C GLU A 417 18.55 -16.63 -0.91
N ASP A 418 17.66 -16.49 0.07
CA ASP A 418 17.17 -17.60 0.91
C ASP A 418 15.66 -17.50 1.13
N ARG A 419 14.90 -17.91 0.11
CA ARG A 419 13.44 -18.04 0.22
C ARG A 419 13.01 -19.28 1.01
N GLU A 420 13.84 -20.31 1.10
CA GLU A 420 13.46 -21.56 1.80
C GLU A 420 13.40 -21.35 3.32
N THR A 421 14.38 -20.66 3.90
CA THR A 421 14.35 -20.28 5.33
C THR A 421 13.19 -19.31 5.62
N ALA A 422 12.92 -18.33 4.76
CA ALA A 422 11.75 -17.45 4.91
C ALA A 422 10.43 -18.25 4.93
N MET A 423 10.30 -19.21 4.01
CA MET A 423 9.15 -20.12 3.93
C MET A 423 9.12 -21.16 5.06
N SER A 424 10.22 -21.43 5.76
CA SER A 424 10.20 -22.19 7.03
C SER A 424 9.61 -21.32 8.13
N ILE A 425 10.19 -20.14 8.38
CA ILE A 425 9.81 -19.25 9.48
C ILE A 425 8.30 -18.96 9.50
N MET A 426 7.68 -18.72 8.34
CA MET A 426 6.22 -18.51 8.28
C MET A 426 5.40 -19.79 8.53
N GLY A 427 5.91 -20.97 8.16
CA GLY A 427 5.30 -22.25 8.54
C GLY A 427 5.48 -22.58 10.03
N ASP A 428 6.59 -22.16 10.63
CA ASP A 428 6.85 -22.26 12.06
C ASP A 428 5.88 -21.30 12.82
N ILE A 429 5.66 -20.09 12.32
CA ILE A 429 4.65 -19.13 12.82
C ILE A 429 3.23 -19.73 12.75
N ALA A 430 2.86 -20.38 11.64
CA ALA A 430 1.56 -21.06 11.51
C ALA A 430 1.39 -22.28 12.43
N SER A 431 2.46 -22.73 13.08
CA SER A 431 2.43 -23.81 14.09
C SER A 431 2.37 -23.30 15.54
N ILE A 432 2.49 -21.98 15.76
CA ILE A 432 2.15 -21.34 17.02
C ILE A 432 0.65 -21.50 17.25
N ASP A 433 0.21 -21.75 18.49
CA ASP A 433 -1.21 -21.93 18.78
C ASP A 433 -1.97 -20.59 18.70
N LEU A 434 -2.50 -20.33 17.50
CA LEU A 434 -3.34 -19.19 17.18
C LEU A 434 -4.76 -19.35 17.75
N GLU A 435 -5.15 -20.46 18.37
CA GLU A 435 -6.46 -20.56 19.05
C GLU A 435 -6.41 -19.89 20.43
N GLU A 436 -5.24 -19.81 21.07
CA GLU A 436 -5.01 -18.96 22.26
C GLU A 436 -4.56 -17.53 21.92
N ASN A 437 -3.84 -17.32 20.80
CA ASN A 437 -3.13 -16.05 20.52
C ASN A 437 -3.67 -15.21 19.33
N PHE A 438 -4.86 -15.52 18.80
CA PHE A 438 -5.41 -14.83 17.60
C PHE A 438 -5.47 -13.30 17.69
N LEU A 439 -5.82 -12.74 18.86
CA LEU A 439 -5.88 -11.28 19.05
C LEU A 439 -4.51 -10.62 18.80
N ASP A 440 -3.44 -11.25 19.27
CA ASP A 440 -2.09 -10.74 19.11
C ASP A 440 -1.58 -10.93 17.69
N ALA A 441 -1.97 -12.00 16.99
CA ALA A 441 -1.71 -12.13 15.57
C ALA A 441 -2.40 -11.02 14.75
N ILE A 442 -3.68 -10.72 15.02
CA ILE A 442 -4.42 -9.63 14.38
C ILE A 442 -3.74 -8.27 14.64
N ILE A 443 -3.34 -8.01 15.88
CA ILE A 443 -2.63 -6.78 16.25
C ILE A 443 -1.28 -6.70 15.53
N VAL A 444 -0.47 -7.76 15.57
CA VAL A 444 0.85 -7.81 14.95
C VAL A 444 0.77 -7.62 13.43
N PHE A 445 -0.12 -8.32 12.73
CA PHE A 445 -0.31 -8.16 11.29
C PHE A 445 -0.87 -6.78 10.93
N SER A 446 -1.85 -6.25 11.69
CA SER A 446 -2.36 -4.89 11.46
C SER A 446 -1.27 -3.85 11.67
N GLU A 447 -0.55 -3.87 12.79
CA GLU A 447 0.48 -2.89 13.12
C GLU A 447 1.66 -2.96 12.15
N LEU A 448 2.12 -4.17 11.78
CA LEU A 448 3.08 -4.34 10.68
C LEU A 448 2.53 -3.69 9.40
N GLY A 449 1.28 -3.99 9.03
CA GLY A 449 0.58 -3.36 7.92
C GLY A 449 0.70 -1.84 7.99
N ASP A 450 0.33 -1.25 9.13
CA ASP A 450 0.39 0.18 9.44
C ASP A 450 1.82 0.79 9.41
N TYR A 451 2.87 -0.02 9.58
CA TYR A 451 4.26 0.44 9.45
C TYR A 451 4.75 0.43 8.00
N PHE A 452 4.49 -0.64 7.24
CA PHE A 452 4.78 -0.72 5.80
C PHE A 452 4.01 0.38 5.03
N LEU A 453 2.77 0.63 5.47
CA LEU A 453 1.87 1.72 5.09
C LEU A 453 2.57 3.05 4.86
N ALA A 454 3.05 3.58 5.97
CA ALA A 454 3.37 4.97 6.15
C ALA A 454 4.82 5.24 5.71
N LEU A 455 5.48 4.16 5.28
CA LEU A 455 6.81 4.11 4.70
C LEU A 455 6.75 3.73 3.21
N GLY A 456 5.56 3.82 2.58
CA GLY A 456 5.37 3.76 1.12
C GLY A 456 5.39 2.35 0.54
N HIS A 457 5.45 1.32 1.39
CA HIS A 457 5.37 -0.08 0.99
C HIS A 457 3.93 -0.57 1.05
N SER A 458 3.12 0.19 0.33
CA SER A 458 1.67 0.15 0.26
C SER A 458 1.15 -1.22 -0.25
N GLN A 459 1.88 -1.85 -1.17
CA GLN A 459 1.69 -3.24 -1.55
C GLN A 459 1.88 -4.24 -0.39
N ILE A 460 2.91 -4.08 0.45
CA ILE A 460 3.20 -5.04 1.54
C ILE A 460 2.16 -4.92 2.65
N ALA A 461 1.73 -3.69 2.95
CA ALA A 461 0.69 -3.43 3.93
C ALA A 461 -0.65 -4.11 3.57
N THR A 462 -1.00 -4.14 2.29
CA THR A 462 -2.24 -4.77 1.79
C THR A 462 -2.31 -6.25 2.19
N ASN A 463 -1.23 -6.99 1.99
CA ASN A 463 -1.18 -8.42 2.20
C ASN A 463 -1.16 -8.75 3.71
N LEU A 464 -0.51 -7.90 4.51
CA LEU A 464 -0.52 -7.97 5.98
C LEU A 464 -1.91 -7.68 6.57
N TYR A 465 -2.62 -6.66 6.06
CA TYR A 465 -4.01 -6.41 6.45
C TYR A 465 -4.95 -7.55 6.05
N ASN A 466 -4.69 -8.21 4.92
CA ASN A 466 -5.48 -9.36 4.51
C ASN A 466 -5.35 -10.52 5.53
N GLN A 467 -4.12 -10.85 5.94
CA GLN A 467 -3.88 -11.84 6.98
C GLN A 467 -4.56 -11.47 8.31
N ALA A 468 -4.51 -10.20 8.72
CA ALA A 468 -5.24 -9.72 9.90
C ALA A 468 -6.78 -9.85 9.75
N LEU A 469 -7.31 -9.64 8.54
CA LEU A 469 -8.75 -9.73 8.24
C LEU A 469 -9.23 -11.19 8.24
N GLU A 470 -8.47 -12.12 7.64
CA GLU A 470 -8.77 -13.55 7.64
C GLU A 470 -8.88 -14.11 9.06
N VAL A 471 -7.90 -13.82 9.93
CA VAL A 471 -7.96 -14.19 11.35
C VAL A 471 -9.13 -13.49 12.05
N SER A 472 -9.39 -12.20 11.80
CA SER A 472 -10.50 -11.47 12.44
C SER A 472 -11.87 -12.05 12.11
N ILE A 473 -12.06 -12.60 10.91
CA ILE A 473 -13.32 -13.18 10.45
C ILE A 473 -13.54 -14.57 11.05
N ASP A 474 -12.53 -15.43 11.07
CA ASP A 474 -12.62 -16.76 11.67
C ASP A 474 -12.96 -16.71 13.17
N TYR A 475 -12.42 -15.73 13.89
CA TYR A 475 -12.72 -15.46 15.30
C TYR A 475 -13.88 -14.47 15.52
N LYS A 476 -14.61 -14.12 14.45
CA LYS A 476 -15.90 -13.39 14.46
C LYS A 476 -15.84 -12.01 15.15
N LEU A 477 -14.73 -11.32 14.94
CA LEU A 477 -14.53 -9.94 15.37
C LEU A 477 -15.03 -9.00 14.27
N ASP A 478 -16.35 -8.88 14.13
CA ASP A 478 -16.98 -8.09 13.05
C ASP A 478 -16.48 -6.63 13.02
N TRP A 479 -16.37 -5.99 14.18
CA TRP A 479 -15.91 -4.59 14.31
C TRP A 479 -14.43 -4.42 13.88
N LYS A 480 -13.56 -5.38 14.23
CA LYS A 480 -12.17 -5.46 13.71
C LYS A 480 -12.15 -5.66 12.21
N SER A 481 -13.08 -6.48 11.70
CA SER A 481 -13.18 -6.76 10.27
C SER A 481 -13.55 -5.50 9.49
N GLU A 482 -14.45 -4.64 9.99
CA GLU A 482 -14.77 -3.36 9.34
C GLU A 482 -13.58 -2.39 9.34
N ILE A 483 -12.90 -2.22 10.48
CA ILE A 483 -11.61 -1.50 10.61
C ILE A 483 -10.58 -2.01 9.57
N LEU A 484 -10.38 -3.33 9.51
CA LEU A 484 -9.40 -3.94 8.62
C LEU A 484 -9.80 -3.88 7.14
N ILE A 485 -11.10 -3.81 6.85
CA ILE A 485 -11.63 -3.53 5.51
C ILE A 485 -11.37 -2.08 5.11
N GLU A 486 -11.40 -1.10 6.01
CA GLU A 486 -11.01 0.28 5.66
C GLU A 486 -9.51 0.39 5.41
N LYS A 487 -8.71 -0.27 6.25
CA LYS A 487 -7.28 -0.54 6.03
C LYS A 487 -7.01 -1.13 4.67
N LEU A 488 -7.69 -2.22 4.30
CA LEU A 488 -7.52 -2.90 3.02
C LEU A 488 -8.15 -2.11 1.83
N LYS A 489 -9.20 -1.31 2.06
CA LYS A 489 -9.86 -0.48 1.03
C LYS A 489 -9.03 0.72 0.63
N ARG A 490 -8.67 1.59 1.59
CA ARG A 490 -7.70 2.64 1.25
C ARG A 490 -6.42 1.92 0.80
N SER A 491 -6.17 0.64 1.19
CA SER A 491 -5.18 -0.25 0.54
C SER A 491 -5.49 -0.93 -0.80
N TYR A 492 -6.39 -0.40 -1.65
CA TYR A 492 -6.60 -0.90 -3.03
C TYR A 492 -6.85 0.18 -4.11
N ILE A 493 -6.15 1.33 -4.06
CA ILE A 493 -6.55 2.55 -4.82
C ILE A 493 -5.42 3.43 -5.43
N ALA A 494 -4.18 3.38 -4.94
CA ALA A 494 -3.12 4.40 -5.14
C ALA A 494 -1.63 4.05 -4.89
N THR A 495 -1.23 2.89 -4.35
CA THR A 495 -0.11 2.13 -4.95
C THR A 495 -0.39 2.01 -6.46
N VAL A 496 -1.68 1.96 -6.85
CA VAL A 496 -2.22 2.12 -8.23
C VAL A 496 -1.77 3.41 -8.91
N LEU A 497 -1.62 4.49 -8.14
CA LEU A 497 -1.23 5.82 -8.59
C LEU A 497 0.30 5.99 -8.53
N GLU A 498 0.98 5.36 -7.56
CA GLU A 498 2.43 5.15 -7.53
C GLU A 498 2.91 4.26 -8.70
N GLY A 499 2.07 3.32 -9.15
CA GLY A 499 2.29 2.47 -10.31
C GLY A 499 3.22 1.26 -10.08
N TYR A 500 3.28 0.74 -8.85
CA TYR A 500 4.06 -0.46 -8.50
C TYR A 500 3.64 -1.69 -9.33
N SER A 501 4.58 -2.61 -9.55
CA SER A 501 4.30 -3.83 -10.33
C SER A 501 3.66 -4.94 -9.46
N ALA A 502 2.93 -5.88 -10.03
CA ALA A 502 2.47 -7.10 -9.32
C ALA A 502 3.47 -8.24 -9.45
N GLU A 503 4.47 -8.12 -10.30
CA GLU A 503 5.73 -8.86 -10.12
C GLU A 503 6.41 -8.44 -8.79
N ASP A 504 6.17 -7.22 -8.27
CA ASP A 504 6.55 -6.79 -6.91
C ASP A 504 5.51 -7.12 -5.82
N MET A 505 4.21 -7.25 -6.13
CA MET A 505 3.16 -7.55 -5.13
C MET A 505 2.94 -9.06 -4.91
N VAL A 506 2.71 -9.82 -5.99
CA VAL A 506 2.12 -11.17 -5.94
C VAL A 506 3.16 -12.28 -6.06
N ASP A 507 4.16 -12.12 -6.93
CA ASP A 507 5.17 -13.16 -7.24
C ASP A 507 6.23 -13.35 -6.12
N LYS A 508 5.95 -12.78 -4.93
CA LYS A 508 6.80 -12.87 -3.74
C LYS A 508 6.03 -13.03 -2.41
N LEU A 509 5.26 -12.04 -1.97
CA LEU A 509 4.86 -11.98 -0.55
C LEU A 509 3.56 -12.72 -0.21
N ASP A 510 2.61 -12.87 -1.14
CA ASP A 510 1.36 -13.62 -0.88
C ASP A 510 1.67 -15.08 -0.52
N VAL A 511 2.47 -15.76 -1.35
CA VAL A 511 2.92 -17.15 -1.12
C VAL A 511 3.66 -17.34 0.21
N LEU A 512 4.24 -16.27 0.77
CA LEU A 512 4.89 -16.26 2.08
C LEU A 512 3.89 -16.04 3.23
N LEU A 513 2.88 -15.19 3.03
CA LEU A 513 1.91 -14.77 4.04
C LEU A 513 0.72 -15.74 4.14
N ASP A 514 0.23 -16.29 3.02
CA ASP A 514 -0.74 -17.40 2.95
C ASP A 514 -0.24 -18.66 3.68
N LYS A 515 1.06 -18.69 3.99
CA LYS A 515 1.70 -19.75 4.77
C LYS A 515 1.61 -19.55 6.28
N ALA A 516 1.29 -18.34 6.75
CA ALA A 516 1.16 -17.95 8.15
C ALA A 516 -0.28 -18.12 8.68
N TYR A 517 -1.28 -17.84 7.85
CA TYR A 517 -2.69 -18.19 8.10
C TYR A 517 -3.43 -18.54 6.81
N SER A 518 -4.59 -19.18 6.94
CA SER A 518 -5.53 -19.42 5.84
C SER A 518 -6.95 -19.47 6.38
N VAL A 519 -7.82 -18.60 5.89
CA VAL A 519 -9.21 -18.44 6.36
C VAL A 519 -10.04 -19.75 6.32
N LYS A 520 -10.76 -20.01 7.41
CA LYS A 520 -11.68 -21.14 7.62
C LYS A 520 -13.10 -20.79 7.14
N ASP A 521 -13.62 -19.59 7.43
CA ASP A 521 -14.94 -19.10 7.01
C ASP A 521 -14.86 -18.27 5.71
N VAL A 522 -14.63 -18.98 4.61
CA VAL A 522 -14.52 -18.42 3.25
C VAL A 522 -15.80 -17.69 2.82
N GLU A 523 -16.98 -18.08 3.31
CA GLU A 523 -18.25 -17.42 2.96
C GLU A 523 -18.37 -16.05 3.63
N GLN A 524 -18.10 -15.94 4.95
CA GLN A 524 -18.12 -14.66 5.66
C GLN A 524 -17.01 -13.72 5.15
N TYR A 525 -15.82 -14.24 4.85
CA TYR A 525 -14.75 -13.49 4.18
C TYR A 525 -15.19 -12.93 2.82
N ASN A 526 -15.80 -13.76 1.98
CA ASN A 526 -16.32 -13.32 0.69
C ASN A 526 -17.47 -12.31 0.81
N GLU A 527 -18.24 -12.26 1.91
CA GLU A 527 -19.21 -11.18 2.14
C GLU A 527 -18.53 -9.86 2.53
N GLN A 528 -17.52 -9.91 3.39
CA GLN A 528 -16.76 -8.73 3.81
C GLN A 528 -15.99 -8.10 2.62
N ILE A 529 -15.34 -8.91 1.77
CA ILE A 529 -14.66 -8.42 0.55
C ILE A 529 -15.64 -7.80 -0.46
N LYS A 530 -16.94 -8.19 -0.47
CA LYS A 530 -17.95 -7.51 -1.31
C LYS A 530 -18.18 -6.04 -0.90
N LYS A 531 -17.93 -5.66 0.36
CA LYS A 531 -17.92 -4.25 0.80
C LYS A 531 -16.82 -3.42 0.13
N ILE A 532 -15.72 -4.05 -0.29
CA ILE A 532 -14.62 -3.40 -1.05
C ILE A 532 -15.08 -3.16 -2.50
N ALA A 533 -15.69 -4.17 -3.13
CA ALA A 533 -16.22 -4.06 -4.48
C ALA A 533 -17.28 -2.94 -4.64
N MET A 534 -18.07 -2.67 -3.58
CA MET A 534 -19.05 -1.58 -3.57
C MET A 534 -18.40 -0.17 -3.66
N PHE A 535 -17.21 0.05 -3.08
CA PHE A 535 -16.52 1.34 -3.16
C PHE A 535 -16.17 1.69 -4.62
N ASN A 536 -15.77 0.70 -5.42
CA ASN A 536 -15.41 0.89 -6.83
C ASN A 536 -16.59 1.36 -7.72
N VAL A 537 -17.84 1.22 -7.26
CA VAL A 537 -19.04 1.77 -7.93
C VAL A 537 -19.08 3.30 -7.82
N LEU A 538 -18.48 3.89 -6.78
CA LEU A 538 -18.46 5.33 -6.57
C LEU A 538 -17.67 6.05 -7.68
N PHE A 539 -16.60 5.46 -8.22
CA PHE A 539 -15.82 6.06 -9.33
C PHE A 539 -16.69 6.39 -10.56
N TYR A 540 -17.73 5.60 -10.80
CA TYR A 540 -18.65 5.76 -11.94
C TYR A 540 -19.93 6.52 -11.58
N THR A 541 -20.17 6.74 -10.29
CA THR A 541 -21.33 7.47 -9.78
C THR A 541 -20.98 8.96 -9.73
N PRO A 542 -21.71 9.85 -10.45
CA PRO A 542 -21.47 11.29 -10.43
C PRO A 542 -21.42 11.86 -9.00
N PHE A 543 -20.62 12.89 -8.78
CA PHE A 543 -20.53 13.52 -7.45
C PHE A 543 -21.69 14.50 -7.25
N GLU A 544 -22.65 14.14 -6.40
CA GLU A 544 -23.94 14.86 -6.27
C GLU A 544 -23.80 16.35 -5.89
N TYR A 545 -22.66 16.73 -5.30
CA TYR A 545 -22.37 18.07 -4.81
C TYR A 545 -21.60 18.95 -5.81
N ILE A 546 -21.51 18.56 -7.08
CA ILE A 546 -20.97 19.42 -8.16
C ILE A 546 -21.84 20.67 -8.31
N THR A 547 -21.23 21.86 -8.20
CA THR A 547 -21.94 23.15 -8.22
C THR A 547 -21.82 23.90 -9.56
N GLY A 548 -21.45 23.17 -10.61
CA GLY A 548 -21.26 23.67 -11.98
C GLY A 548 -19.79 24.00 -12.29
N LYS A 549 -19.56 24.72 -13.39
CA LYS A 549 -18.21 25.07 -13.89
C LYS A 549 -17.50 26.09 -12.99
N LYS A 550 -16.96 25.63 -11.85
CA LYS A 550 -16.17 26.40 -10.87
C LYS A 550 -16.93 27.52 -10.14
N LYS A 551 -18.21 27.30 -9.78
CA LYS A 551 -18.93 28.20 -8.86
C LYS A 551 -18.26 28.20 -7.49
N VAL A 552 -18.15 29.35 -6.85
CA VAL A 552 -17.63 29.46 -5.48
C VAL A 552 -18.74 29.19 -4.46
N VAL A 553 -18.43 28.34 -3.48
CA VAL A 553 -19.32 27.84 -2.43
C VAL A 553 -18.70 28.17 -1.06
N PRO A 554 -19.43 28.79 -0.11
CA PRO A 554 -18.93 29.01 1.25
C PRO A 554 -18.96 27.71 2.06
N TYR A 555 -18.09 27.59 3.08
CA TYR A 555 -18.01 26.42 3.97
C TYR A 555 -19.38 25.88 4.42
N THR A 556 -20.30 26.76 4.84
CA THR A 556 -21.64 26.38 5.30
C THR A 556 -22.46 25.56 4.30
N GLN A 557 -22.20 25.71 2.99
CA GLN A 557 -22.92 25.04 1.89
C GLN A 557 -22.19 23.82 1.30
N ILE A 558 -21.02 23.45 1.85
CA ILE A 558 -20.34 22.17 1.57
C ILE A 558 -21.18 21.00 2.15
N PRO A 559 -21.05 19.75 1.67
CA PRO A 559 -21.52 18.53 2.38
C PRO A 559 -21.16 18.51 3.86
N LYS A 560 -21.83 17.66 4.66
CA LYS A 560 -21.41 17.45 6.06
C LYS A 560 -20.13 16.63 6.12
N ASP A 561 -20.01 15.71 5.18
CA ASP A 561 -19.08 14.59 5.10
C ASP A 561 -17.76 15.04 4.42
N LEU A 562 -17.51 16.36 4.49
CA LEU A 562 -16.32 17.11 4.09
C LEU A 562 -16.04 18.28 5.08
N LYS A 563 -16.79 18.38 6.18
CA LYS A 563 -16.66 19.42 7.21
C LYS A 563 -16.07 18.83 8.47
N ASP A 564 -15.15 19.58 9.07
CA ASP A 564 -14.58 19.33 10.40
C ASP A 564 -13.84 17.97 10.59
N ILE A 565 -13.93 17.05 9.64
CA ILE A 565 -13.13 15.82 9.50
C ILE A 565 -11.76 16.10 8.84
N TYR A 566 -10.83 15.16 9.05
CA TYR A 566 -9.62 15.03 8.24
C TYR A 566 -9.87 14.04 7.11
N LEU A 567 -9.56 14.45 5.87
CA LEU A 567 -9.65 13.64 4.66
C LEU A 567 -8.25 13.15 4.31
N GLU A 568 -8.09 11.85 4.13
CA GLU A 568 -6.76 11.26 4.08
C GLU A 568 -6.19 11.21 2.67
N VAL A 569 -4.93 11.61 2.54
CA VAL A 569 -4.24 11.72 1.26
C VAL A 569 -3.70 10.35 0.83
N VAL A 570 -3.83 10.07 -0.47
CA VAL A 570 -3.43 8.80 -1.11
C VAL A 570 -2.48 9.01 -2.29
N HIS A 571 -2.31 10.27 -2.70
CA HIS A 571 -1.33 10.71 -3.68
C HIS A 571 -1.24 12.25 -3.60
N PHE A 572 -0.09 12.84 -3.89
CA PHE A 572 -0.02 14.27 -4.18
C PHE A 572 0.98 14.58 -5.30
N GLU A 573 0.69 15.61 -6.09
CA GLU A 573 1.60 16.13 -7.12
C GLU A 573 1.65 17.67 -7.14
N VAL A 574 2.73 18.21 -7.69
CA VAL A 574 2.91 19.66 -7.88
C VAL A 574 2.16 20.11 -9.14
N TYR A 575 0.87 20.43 -8.97
CA TYR A 575 -0.01 20.84 -10.07
C TYR A 575 0.41 22.15 -10.75
N ASN A 576 0.99 23.11 -10.01
CA ASN A 576 1.56 24.33 -10.58
C ASN A 576 2.65 24.96 -9.68
N GLU A 577 3.91 24.69 -9.99
CA GLU A 577 5.10 25.27 -9.34
C GLU A 577 5.01 26.80 -9.21
N LYS A 578 4.53 27.50 -10.26
CA LYS A 578 4.50 28.98 -10.31
C LYS A 578 3.42 29.62 -9.45
N GLN A 579 2.58 28.81 -8.78
CA GLN A 579 1.52 29.28 -7.90
C GLN A 579 1.50 28.54 -6.55
N ASN A 580 2.57 27.81 -6.23
CA ASN A 580 2.68 26.87 -5.10
C ASN A 580 1.39 26.04 -4.92
N GLN A 581 0.89 25.49 -6.03
CA GLN A 581 -0.37 24.76 -6.07
C GLN A 581 -0.12 23.26 -6.20
N TYR A 582 -0.65 22.51 -5.24
CA TYR A 582 -0.60 21.06 -5.21
C TYR A 582 -1.98 20.47 -5.53
N LEU A 583 -1.98 19.31 -6.17
CA LEU A 583 -3.14 18.43 -6.27
C LEU A 583 -2.93 17.31 -5.26
N PHE A 584 -3.75 17.27 -4.21
CA PHE A 584 -3.87 16.13 -3.31
C PHE A 584 -5.02 15.24 -3.81
N ILE A 585 -4.81 13.94 -3.89
CA ILE A 585 -5.88 12.96 -4.05
C ILE A 585 -6.21 12.44 -2.65
N VAL A 586 -7.48 12.51 -2.24
CA VAL A 586 -7.94 11.94 -0.97
C VAL A 586 -8.96 10.83 -1.17
N SER A 587 -8.98 9.89 -0.22
CA SER A 587 -10.03 8.89 -0.09
C SER A 587 -11.01 9.28 1.02
N HIS A 588 -12.27 8.89 0.87
CA HIS A 588 -13.30 8.98 1.90
C HIS A 588 -14.36 7.91 1.66
N TYR A 589 -14.71 7.15 2.70
CA TYR A 589 -15.54 5.94 2.60
C TYR A 589 -16.81 6.11 1.74
N GLU A 590 -17.66 7.09 2.06
CA GLU A 590 -18.93 7.33 1.36
C GLU A 590 -18.78 8.16 0.09
N LEU A 591 -17.70 8.93 -0.03
CA LEU A 591 -17.56 9.95 -1.08
C LEU A 591 -16.61 9.52 -2.20
N GLY A 592 -15.87 8.42 -2.05
CA GLY A 592 -14.88 7.96 -3.01
C GLY A 592 -13.67 8.90 -3.12
N LEU A 593 -12.94 8.80 -4.22
CA LEU A 593 -11.77 9.65 -4.46
C LEU A 593 -12.14 11.08 -4.86
N LEU A 594 -11.45 12.05 -4.26
CA LEU A 594 -11.63 13.48 -4.52
C LEU A 594 -10.28 14.17 -4.75
N GLY A 595 -10.21 15.08 -5.72
CA GLY A 595 -9.01 15.88 -5.99
C GLY A 595 -9.07 17.24 -5.30
N PHE A 596 -8.17 17.51 -4.35
CA PHE A 596 -8.08 18.78 -3.65
C PHE A 596 -6.97 19.65 -4.24
N LEU A 597 -7.37 20.77 -4.87
CA LEU A 597 -6.42 21.77 -5.37
C LEU A 597 -6.18 22.84 -4.30
N ILE A 598 -5.04 22.73 -3.63
CA ILE A 598 -4.66 23.59 -2.49
C ILE A 598 -3.47 24.47 -2.89
N LYS A 599 -3.44 25.69 -2.36
CA LYS A 599 -2.27 26.59 -2.42
C LYS A 599 -1.72 26.78 -1.02
N THR A 600 -0.45 26.47 -0.84
CA THR A 600 0.28 26.56 0.43
C THR A 600 1.75 26.89 0.13
N ASP A 601 2.47 27.51 1.07
CA ASP A 601 3.94 27.64 0.99
C ASP A 601 4.66 26.51 1.75
N GLU A 602 3.91 25.53 2.28
CA GLU A 602 4.47 24.35 2.92
C GLU A 602 5.22 23.45 1.91
N ASN A 603 6.31 22.86 2.40
CA ASN A 603 7.15 21.96 1.62
C ASN A 603 6.60 20.52 1.69
N ILE A 604 5.63 20.22 0.84
CA ILE A 604 4.98 18.90 0.76
C ILE A 604 5.94 17.92 0.08
N THR A 605 6.48 16.96 0.84
CA THR A 605 7.53 16.03 0.36
C THR A 605 7.49 14.72 1.13
N GLY A 606 7.84 13.62 0.46
CA GLY A 606 7.82 12.29 1.03
C GLY A 606 6.57 11.54 0.59
N ILE A 607 5.94 10.84 1.52
CA ILE A 607 4.98 9.77 1.26
C ILE A 607 3.58 10.33 1.53
N ALA A 608 2.67 10.17 0.57
CA ALA A 608 1.38 10.85 0.52
C ALA A 608 0.44 10.42 1.66
N GLU A 609 0.62 9.18 2.07
CA GLU A 609 -0.13 8.41 3.06
C GLU A 609 -0.09 9.05 4.46
N ASN A 610 1.01 9.77 4.75
CA ASN A 610 1.27 10.52 5.99
C ASN A 610 0.64 11.92 6.00
N TYR A 611 -0.21 12.26 5.03
CA TYR A 611 -0.91 13.53 5.00
C TYR A 611 -2.41 13.35 5.14
N SER A 612 -3.03 14.22 5.91
CA SER A 612 -4.49 14.36 6.00
C SER A 612 -4.85 15.83 5.88
N ILE A 613 -5.93 16.16 5.17
CA ILE A 613 -6.32 17.55 4.89
C ILE A 613 -7.72 17.86 5.42
N LYS A 614 -7.91 19.06 5.97
CA LYS A 614 -9.17 19.49 6.59
C LYS A 614 -9.58 20.87 6.10
N ILE A 615 -10.82 21.01 5.65
CA ILE A 615 -11.34 22.28 5.15
C ILE A 615 -11.60 23.20 6.35
N LYS A 616 -10.97 24.38 6.40
CA LYS A 616 -11.15 25.31 7.52
C LYS A 616 -12.55 25.96 7.48
N PRO A 617 -13.23 26.22 8.63
CA PRO A 617 -14.59 26.77 8.65
C PRO A 617 -14.81 28.13 7.95
N GLY A 618 -13.74 28.89 7.68
CA GLY A 618 -13.78 30.13 6.88
C GLY A 618 -13.63 29.95 5.37
N ALA A 619 -13.41 28.72 4.88
CA ALA A 619 -13.03 28.44 3.51
C ALA A 619 -14.12 28.76 2.48
N LYS A 620 -13.66 29.00 1.25
CA LYS A 620 -14.48 29.12 0.04
C LYS A 620 -13.94 28.18 -1.01
N VAL A 621 -14.74 27.19 -1.40
CA VAL A 621 -14.33 26.11 -2.31
C VAL A 621 -15.03 26.24 -3.65
N LYS A 622 -14.52 25.55 -4.67
CA LYS A 622 -15.24 25.30 -5.93
C LYS A 622 -15.29 23.80 -6.14
N ILE A 623 -16.49 23.23 -6.23
CA ILE A 623 -16.69 21.80 -6.46
C ILE A 623 -17.16 21.60 -7.90
N TYR A 624 -16.33 20.98 -8.73
CA TYR A 624 -16.55 20.80 -10.17
C TYR A 624 -15.98 19.47 -10.68
N GLU A 625 -16.36 19.05 -11.89
CA GLU A 625 -15.86 17.82 -12.50
C GLU A 625 -14.36 17.91 -12.85
N PRO A 626 -13.54 16.87 -12.60
CA PRO A 626 -12.20 16.79 -13.17
C PRO A 626 -12.25 16.83 -14.70
N ASP A 627 -11.15 17.24 -15.33
CA ASP A 627 -10.97 16.95 -16.75
C ASP A 627 -10.74 15.44 -16.97
N GLU A 628 -10.93 15.01 -18.22
CA GLU A 628 -10.83 13.59 -18.60
C GLU A 628 -9.42 13.01 -18.33
N GLU A 629 -8.36 13.82 -18.27
CA GLU A 629 -6.99 13.34 -18.04
C GLU A 629 -6.71 13.08 -16.56
N LEU A 630 -7.11 13.99 -15.67
CA LEU A 630 -7.08 13.75 -14.22
C LEU A 630 -8.04 12.61 -13.82
N LYS A 631 -9.21 12.50 -14.48
CA LYS A 631 -10.18 11.44 -14.24
C LYS A 631 -9.68 10.06 -14.71
N ASP A 632 -9.11 9.97 -15.92
CA ASP A 632 -8.47 8.74 -16.43
C ASP A 632 -7.24 8.33 -15.61
N THR A 633 -6.54 9.29 -14.98
CA THR A 633 -5.32 9.03 -14.21
C THR A 633 -5.65 8.62 -12.77
N TYR A 634 -6.39 9.44 -12.04
CA TYR A 634 -6.57 9.36 -10.59
C TYR A 634 -7.94 8.86 -10.13
N LEU A 635 -8.87 8.55 -11.04
CA LEU A 635 -10.23 8.06 -10.74
C LEU A 635 -11.08 8.96 -9.81
N ILE A 636 -10.67 10.22 -9.61
CA ILE A 636 -11.38 11.20 -8.78
C ILE A 636 -12.77 11.54 -9.35
N ARG A 637 -13.76 11.67 -8.47
CA ARG A 637 -15.15 11.99 -8.82
C ARG A 637 -15.41 13.49 -9.01
N ALA A 638 -14.69 14.32 -8.27
CA ALA A 638 -14.77 15.78 -8.31
C ALA A 638 -13.41 16.42 -7.96
N ILE A 639 -13.21 17.66 -8.39
CA ILE A 639 -12.16 18.55 -7.89
C ILE A 639 -12.76 19.58 -6.95
N ILE A 640 -12.12 19.75 -5.79
CA ILE A 640 -12.43 20.71 -4.74
C ILE A 640 -11.28 21.72 -4.68
N GLU A 641 -11.44 22.85 -5.37
CA GLU A 641 -10.41 23.90 -5.48
C GLU A 641 -10.59 24.95 -4.38
N MET A 642 -9.54 25.17 -3.58
CA MET A 642 -9.50 26.24 -2.58
C MET A 642 -9.40 27.61 -3.26
N SER A 643 -10.33 28.52 -2.94
CA SER A 643 -10.35 29.86 -3.55
C SER A 643 -9.32 30.84 -2.96
N GLY A 644 -8.59 30.42 -1.92
CA GLY A 644 -7.55 31.20 -1.27
C GLY A 644 -6.43 30.29 -0.75
N LYS A 645 -5.25 30.89 -0.52
CA LYS A 645 -4.09 30.22 0.07
C LYS A 645 -4.39 29.83 1.53
N ASP A 646 -3.82 28.72 1.99
CA ASP A 646 -3.85 28.27 3.40
C ASP A 646 -5.28 28.03 3.96
N MET A 647 -6.28 27.86 3.07
CA MET A 647 -7.71 27.63 3.39
C MET A 647 -8.05 26.17 3.73
N CYS A 648 -7.17 25.24 3.39
CA CYS A 648 -7.10 23.94 4.04
C CYS A 648 -6.11 24.00 5.20
N GLU A 649 -6.31 23.12 6.17
CA GLU A 649 -5.31 22.64 7.10
C GLU A 649 -4.68 21.39 6.47
N ILE A 650 -3.36 21.33 6.41
CA ILE A 650 -2.61 20.16 5.98
C ILE A 650 -1.95 19.62 7.25
N HIS A 651 -2.39 18.45 7.68
CA HIS A 651 -1.82 17.74 8.80
C HIS A 651 -0.83 16.72 8.25
N TYR A 652 0.44 16.80 8.67
CA TYR A 652 1.38 15.71 8.49
C TYR A 652 1.15 14.72 9.65
N THR A 653 0.34 13.71 9.37
CA THR A 653 0.02 12.64 10.31
C THR A 653 1.23 11.73 10.42
N LEU A 654 1.93 11.84 11.55
CA LEU A 654 2.97 10.89 11.91
C LEU A 654 2.36 9.47 11.94
N PRO A 655 3.05 8.45 11.39
CA PRO A 655 2.62 7.06 11.51
C PRO A 655 2.30 6.69 12.97
N SER A 656 1.28 5.87 13.19
CA SER A 656 0.74 5.53 14.51
C SER A 656 1.79 5.11 15.54
N PHE A 657 2.83 4.37 15.14
CA PHE A 657 3.92 4.01 16.06
C PHE A 657 4.72 5.21 16.56
N PHE A 658 4.91 6.24 15.73
CA PHE A 658 5.51 7.51 16.14
C PHE A 658 4.54 8.38 16.98
N GLN A 659 3.22 8.12 16.95
CA GLN A 659 2.26 8.74 17.88
C GLN A 659 2.21 8.00 19.23
N GLN A 660 2.31 6.67 19.23
CA GLN A 660 2.51 5.83 20.42
C GLN A 660 3.80 6.22 21.17
N LEU A 661 4.83 6.68 20.46
CA LEU A 661 6.05 7.25 21.00
C LEU A 661 5.81 8.66 21.56
N ASN A 662 5.48 8.75 22.84
CA ASN A 662 5.05 9.99 23.52
C ASN A 662 6.24 10.97 23.73
N ILE A 663 6.42 11.92 22.80
CA ILE A 663 7.56 12.88 22.75
C ILE A 663 7.17 14.29 23.21
#